data_AF-A0A957L255-F1
#
_entry.id   AF-A0A957L255-F1
#
_cell.length_a   1.000
_cell.length_b   1.000
_cell.length_c   1.000
_cell.angle_alpha   90.00
_cell.angle_beta   90.00
_cell.angle_gamma   90.00
#
_symmetry.space_group_name_H-M   'P 1'
#
loop_
_entity.id
_entity.type
_entity.pdbx_description
1 polymer ?
#
loop_
_entity_poly.entity_id
_entity_poly.type
_entity_poly.pdbx_seq_one_letter_code
_entity_poly.pdbx_strand_id
1 'polypeptide(L)'
;IDAPPALPASAGSLTELVPAGFNLQTSTNSATISTSGGAFLFTSFNMMLVVPDGAFAEPTQFTISLASGKQPAGVSQAIQFSAIGLQTETILQPERPLLLAADTSNLALTPTSHFGHFDAANNSWTVPALTSHGPNLVSLQLPNLGQWALVAPDEAGGDVPSPWRYEWQVPAVSSFTGAATFQYPIELPAGRGNLTPNIDVSYNSAGLNGMVFFDGQDIGPLGNGWSFGHVEISRQLVEIKPNGNLFLHHGDEFSLVLNGQSYQLKRASTVGNVTRYIAINGPSLKIELHTVNPALQPGVNGHGQYWLVTAGNGTVYRLGFLEEAETGQSVPPTHLVLTGVQPAGFRPGYSPLRWQVDTITDSRGNQIQYGYVNWTTPPEHHGQPPAELTVLTDNARVAHIRYNFTAQAPDALTRVTSNYGSELRFQLTNDQRVDAINIYHLDMTTPWRRIDFGLSGVFHDNNPCGQGHRSSRSYLVHSIQEIGVNGQGALPATTFTYNSLAHTNQTSCYRFEHLVAIDNGVGGRTEFSYADDGRQSPGWSSPIPLYGRSFFVTEQRVFDGVHNTPAIQQFTPTTPCYDQYDGAVGNLPGAFNCPRADQVNGYSYGHRPLVGFASMEQTWLDYDGSQLQRQITRFLQDRDHSGRVQRSESYAADGFLTSQQEILYATDAADITGDGLEDFDFTYAQTETATSFQRGGQATSTVTIHTYGRQNNRQFGNETRLEKIGMLGGS
;
A
#
# COMPACT_ATOMS: atom_id res chain seq x y z
N ILE A 1 7.42 21.26 -27.62
CA ILE A 1 8.85 21.19 -27.27
C ILE A 1 9.23 19.73 -27.49
N ASP A 2 10.04 19.45 -28.51
CA ASP A 2 10.44 18.07 -28.79
C ASP A 2 11.27 17.55 -27.61
N ALA A 3 11.01 16.32 -27.17
CA ALA A 3 11.80 15.68 -26.14
C ALA A 3 13.27 15.58 -26.60
N PRO A 4 14.25 15.74 -25.69
CA PRO A 4 15.66 15.55 -26.05
C PRO A 4 15.87 14.12 -26.57
N PRO A 5 16.87 13.92 -27.46
CA PRO A 5 17.15 12.62 -28.02
C PRO A 5 17.40 11.60 -26.91
N ALA A 6 16.72 10.46 -26.98
CA ALA A 6 16.84 9.40 -26.00
C ALA A 6 18.23 8.74 -26.09
N LEU A 7 18.93 8.65 -24.96
CA LEU A 7 20.14 7.83 -24.86
C LEU A 7 19.77 6.34 -24.72
N PRO A 8 20.65 5.42 -25.15
CA PRO A 8 20.50 4.00 -24.86
C PRO A 8 20.38 3.71 -23.36
N ALA A 9 19.51 2.78 -22.98
CA ALA A 9 19.31 2.43 -21.56
C ALA A 9 20.55 1.79 -20.89
N SER A 10 21.46 1.22 -21.68
CA SER A 10 22.72 0.64 -21.20
C SER A 10 23.85 0.90 -22.18
N ALA A 11 25.04 1.23 -21.68
CA ALA A 11 26.26 1.41 -22.45
C ALA A 11 27.49 1.01 -21.62
N GLY A 12 28.55 0.56 -22.29
CA GLY A 12 29.86 0.31 -21.69
C GLY A 12 30.79 1.52 -21.74
N SER A 13 30.49 2.52 -22.58
CA SER A 13 31.31 3.72 -22.77
C SER A 13 30.48 4.95 -23.19
N LEU A 14 31.02 6.16 -23.05
CA LEU A 14 30.38 7.38 -23.55
C LEU A 14 30.15 7.36 -25.06
N THR A 15 31.02 6.70 -25.83
CA THR A 15 30.88 6.60 -27.28
C THR A 15 29.70 5.73 -27.72
N GLU A 16 29.30 4.77 -26.89
CA GLU A 16 28.11 3.93 -27.13
C GLU A 16 26.81 4.66 -26.79
N LEU A 17 26.87 5.76 -26.03
CA LEU A 17 25.70 6.57 -25.70
C LEU A 17 25.28 7.52 -26.82
N VAL A 18 26.06 7.68 -27.89
CA VAL A 18 25.74 8.62 -28.98
C VAL A 18 24.38 8.25 -29.59
N PRO A 19 23.37 9.15 -29.56
CA PRO A 19 22.07 8.84 -30.13
C PRO A 19 22.16 8.56 -31.63
N ALA A 20 21.26 7.72 -32.14
CA ALA A 20 21.18 7.44 -33.56
C ALA A 20 21.00 8.75 -34.37
N GLY A 21 21.81 8.92 -35.42
CA GLY A 21 21.79 10.11 -36.27
C GLY A 21 22.74 11.24 -35.85
N PHE A 22 23.40 11.13 -34.70
CA PHE A 22 24.41 12.09 -34.27
C PHE A 22 25.82 11.63 -34.65
N ASN A 23 26.63 12.54 -35.18
CA ASN A 23 28.06 12.30 -35.40
C ASN A 23 28.83 12.73 -34.15
N LEU A 24 29.64 11.83 -33.60
CA LEU A 24 30.50 12.13 -32.47
C LEU A 24 31.72 12.94 -32.91
N GLN A 25 31.92 14.10 -32.29
CA GLN A 25 33.11 14.91 -32.43
C GLN A 25 33.90 14.91 -31.13
N THR A 26 35.21 14.83 -31.21
CA THR A 26 36.09 14.86 -30.04
C THR A 26 36.74 16.22 -29.89
N SER A 27 36.71 16.77 -28.69
CA SER A 27 37.44 17.98 -28.31
C SER A 27 38.10 17.78 -26.95
N THR A 28 39.11 18.60 -26.65
CA THR A 28 39.73 18.64 -25.33
C THR A 28 38.80 19.29 -24.31
N ASN A 29 38.43 20.56 -24.51
CA ASN A 29 37.63 21.34 -23.56
C ASN A 29 36.72 22.39 -24.22
N SER A 30 36.73 22.54 -25.55
CA SER A 30 35.91 23.54 -26.24
C SER A 30 35.52 23.10 -27.65
N ALA A 31 34.26 23.23 -28.02
CA ALA A 31 33.75 22.81 -29.33
C ALA A 31 32.91 23.92 -29.96
N THR A 32 33.02 24.08 -31.28
CA THR A 32 32.09 24.91 -32.05
C THR A 32 30.90 24.05 -32.45
N ILE A 33 29.72 24.43 -31.97
CA ILE A 33 28.47 23.70 -32.16
C ILE A 33 27.66 24.44 -33.23
N SER A 34 27.29 23.75 -34.31
CA SER A 34 26.39 24.32 -35.33
C SER A 34 24.95 24.38 -34.82
N THR A 35 24.11 25.14 -35.51
CA THR A 35 22.67 25.23 -35.20
C THR A 35 21.96 23.88 -35.30
N SER A 36 22.48 22.97 -36.15
CA SER A 36 22.00 21.60 -36.31
C SER A 36 22.25 20.68 -35.10
N GLY A 37 22.99 21.14 -34.09
CA GLY A 37 23.40 20.33 -32.95
C GLY A 37 24.48 19.29 -33.29
N GLY A 38 24.69 18.33 -32.38
CA GLY A 38 25.74 17.32 -32.48
C GLY A 38 26.02 16.61 -31.16
N ALA A 39 26.89 15.58 -31.20
CA ALA A 39 27.42 14.93 -30.00
C ALA A 39 28.92 15.25 -29.87
N PHE A 40 29.34 15.71 -28.71
CA PHE A 40 30.69 16.24 -28.47
C PHE A 40 31.30 15.57 -27.24
N LEU A 41 32.37 14.80 -27.43
CA LEU A 41 33.13 14.17 -26.35
C LEU A 41 34.29 15.10 -25.93
N PHE A 42 34.26 15.54 -24.68
CA PHE A 42 35.27 16.38 -24.04
C PHE A 42 36.24 15.53 -23.22
N THR A 43 37.38 15.22 -23.81
CA THR A 43 38.34 14.23 -23.26
C THR A 43 39.01 14.72 -21.97
N SER A 44 39.13 16.03 -21.75
CA SER A 44 39.74 16.55 -20.51
C SER A 44 38.88 16.32 -19.27
N PHE A 45 37.60 16.02 -19.44
CA PHE A 45 36.64 15.84 -18.34
C PHE A 45 35.92 14.49 -18.37
N ASN A 46 36.17 13.65 -19.38
CA ASN A 46 35.40 12.42 -19.64
C ASN A 46 33.88 12.68 -19.64
N MET A 47 33.46 13.70 -20.40
CA MET A 47 32.05 14.06 -20.54
C MET A 47 31.66 14.13 -22.01
N MET A 48 30.44 13.73 -22.33
CA MET A 48 29.82 13.90 -23.64
C MET A 48 28.64 14.86 -23.52
N LEU A 49 28.61 15.88 -24.38
CA LEU A 49 27.46 16.76 -24.55
C LEU A 49 26.70 16.39 -25.82
N VAL A 50 25.41 16.15 -25.70
CA VAL A 50 24.49 15.97 -26.82
C VAL A 50 23.64 17.23 -26.93
N VAL A 51 23.73 17.89 -28.09
CA VAL A 51 23.01 19.12 -28.39
C VAL A 51 22.00 18.83 -29.48
N PRO A 52 20.69 18.92 -29.21
CA PRO A 52 19.68 18.71 -30.25
C PRO A 52 19.68 19.83 -31.29
N ASP A 53 19.11 19.55 -32.47
CA ASP A 53 18.87 20.56 -33.49
C ASP A 53 18.01 21.71 -32.94
N GLY A 54 18.42 22.94 -33.22
CA GLY A 54 17.78 24.16 -32.75
C GLY A 54 18.00 24.46 -31.26
N ALA A 55 18.96 23.84 -30.58
CA ALA A 55 19.31 24.23 -29.21
C ALA A 55 19.98 25.62 -29.15
N PHE A 56 20.62 26.04 -30.24
CA PHE A 56 21.24 27.35 -30.40
C PHE A 56 20.78 27.99 -31.72
N ALA A 57 20.41 29.28 -31.69
CA ALA A 57 19.98 30.04 -32.86
C ALA A 57 21.11 30.32 -33.86
N GLU A 58 22.36 30.23 -33.42
CA GLU A 58 23.55 30.46 -34.22
C GLU A 58 24.68 29.51 -33.83
N PRO A 59 25.71 29.35 -34.69
CA PRO A 59 26.89 28.60 -34.30
C PRO A 59 27.49 29.15 -33.01
N THR A 60 27.77 28.27 -32.07
CA THR A 60 28.07 28.62 -30.68
C THR A 60 29.36 27.95 -30.23
N GLN A 61 30.27 28.72 -29.63
CA GLN A 61 31.43 28.16 -28.97
C GLN A 61 31.06 27.69 -27.57
N PHE A 62 31.03 26.38 -27.36
CA PHE A 62 30.79 25.77 -26.06
C PHE A 62 32.11 25.42 -25.39
N THR A 63 32.29 25.80 -24.13
CA THR A 63 33.52 25.55 -23.37
C THR A 63 33.19 24.93 -22.02
N ILE A 64 34.02 23.96 -21.65
CA ILE A 64 34.06 23.33 -20.33
C ILE A 64 35.35 23.76 -19.64
N SER A 65 35.23 24.38 -18.48
CA SER A 65 36.39 24.80 -17.69
C SER A 65 36.18 24.47 -16.21
N LEU A 66 37.25 24.50 -15.43
CA LEU A 66 37.13 24.46 -13.98
C LEU A 66 36.65 25.84 -13.49
N ALA A 67 35.65 25.86 -12.62
CA ALA A 67 35.09 27.11 -12.11
C ALA A 67 36.09 27.82 -11.17
N SER A 68 36.39 29.09 -11.44
CA SER A 68 37.38 29.88 -10.69
C SER A 68 36.81 30.66 -9.50
N GLY A 69 35.65 30.27 -8.96
CA GLY A 69 34.94 30.96 -7.88
C GLY A 69 35.13 30.35 -6.49
N LYS A 70 34.61 31.03 -5.46
CA LYS A 70 34.51 30.50 -4.09
C LYS A 70 33.63 29.25 -4.12
N GLN A 71 34.25 28.08 -4.05
CA GLN A 71 33.55 26.81 -3.92
C GLN A 71 32.91 26.73 -2.52
N PRO A 72 31.69 26.17 -2.39
CA PRO A 72 31.20 25.72 -1.10
C PRO A 72 32.20 24.75 -0.46
N ALA A 73 32.23 24.70 0.87
CA ALA A 73 32.93 23.61 1.56
C ALA A 73 32.35 22.26 1.08
N GLY A 74 33.22 21.27 0.84
CA GLY A 74 32.82 19.94 0.37
C GLY A 74 32.72 19.74 -1.16
N VAL A 75 32.92 20.76 -1.98
CA VAL A 75 33.01 20.60 -3.44
C VAL A 75 34.46 20.33 -3.84
N SER A 76 34.75 19.11 -4.31
CA SER A 76 36.11 18.72 -4.72
C SER A 76 36.53 19.39 -6.04
N GLN A 77 35.60 19.47 -7.02
CA GLN A 77 35.76 20.18 -8.28
C GLN A 77 34.41 20.67 -8.80
N ALA A 78 34.30 21.96 -9.12
CA ALA A 78 33.20 22.49 -9.91
C ALA A 78 33.65 22.76 -11.34
N ILE A 79 32.78 22.43 -12.27
CA ILE A 79 32.91 22.60 -13.70
C ILE A 79 31.99 23.74 -14.11
N GLN A 80 32.51 24.69 -14.86
CA GLN A 80 31.73 25.74 -15.49
C GLN A 80 31.47 25.34 -16.94
N PHE A 81 30.20 25.35 -17.33
CA PHE A 81 29.80 25.33 -18.72
C PHE A 81 29.55 26.77 -19.18
N SER A 82 30.14 27.15 -20.31
CA SER A 82 29.88 28.43 -20.96
C SER A 82 29.61 28.22 -22.44
N ALA A 83 28.64 28.97 -22.96
CA ALA A 83 28.35 29.05 -24.38
C ALA A 83 28.39 30.51 -24.81
N ILE A 84 29.10 30.80 -25.89
CA ILE A 84 29.18 32.12 -26.49
C ILE A 84 28.75 31.98 -27.95
N GLY A 85 27.67 32.65 -28.33
CA GLY A 85 27.26 32.70 -29.72
C GLY A 85 28.31 33.42 -30.57
N LEU A 86 28.58 32.96 -31.79
CA LEU A 86 29.61 33.59 -32.62
C LEU A 86 29.24 35.01 -33.07
N GLN A 87 27.97 35.44 -32.92
CA GLN A 87 27.51 36.79 -33.24
C GLN A 87 26.83 37.49 -32.05
N THR A 88 26.64 36.81 -30.92
CA THR A 88 25.94 37.31 -29.72
C THR A 88 26.78 37.19 -28.44
N GLU A 89 26.31 37.80 -27.35
CA GLU A 89 26.95 37.67 -26.03
C GLU A 89 26.72 36.26 -25.42
N THR A 90 27.19 36.04 -24.19
CA THR A 90 27.08 34.77 -23.46
C THR A 90 25.66 34.22 -23.43
N ILE A 91 25.50 32.96 -23.85
CA ILE A 91 24.23 32.22 -23.79
C ILE A 91 24.14 31.52 -22.44
N LEU A 92 23.17 31.91 -21.62
CA LEU A 92 22.91 31.29 -20.30
C LEU A 92 21.83 30.21 -20.34
N GLN A 93 20.91 30.30 -21.31
CA GLN A 93 19.81 29.35 -21.49
C GLN A 93 19.71 28.94 -22.97
N PRO A 94 19.95 27.67 -23.30
CA PRO A 94 19.72 27.17 -24.65
C PRO A 94 18.23 27.14 -24.97
N GLU A 95 17.86 27.25 -26.25
CA GLU A 95 16.44 27.21 -26.67
C GLU A 95 15.80 25.83 -26.44
N ARG A 96 16.64 24.79 -26.34
CA ARG A 96 16.26 23.42 -26.02
C ARG A 96 17.23 22.85 -24.98
N PRO A 97 16.77 22.00 -24.03
CA PRO A 97 17.65 21.38 -23.05
C PRO A 97 18.76 20.57 -23.73
N LEU A 98 19.99 20.72 -23.24
CA LEU A 98 21.10 19.87 -23.66
C LEU A 98 21.11 18.61 -22.81
N LEU A 99 21.81 17.58 -23.26
CA LEU A 99 22.01 16.38 -22.47
C LEU A 99 23.50 16.14 -22.23
N LEU A 100 23.87 16.01 -20.97
CA LEU A 100 25.24 15.77 -20.54
C LEU A 100 25.35 14.33 -20.03
N ALA A 101 26.28 13.57 -20.59
CA ALA A 101 26.67 12.27 -20.07
C ALA A 101 28.10 12.33 -19.53
N ALA A 102 28.39 11.62 -18.44
CA ALA A 102 29.71 11.59 -17.81
C ALA A 102 30.12 10.15 -17.50
N ASP A 103 31.41 9.87 -17.73
CA ASP A 103 32.06 8.68 -17.21
C ASP A 103 32.71 9.02 -15.88
N THR A 104 32.16 8.44 -14.83
CA THR A 104 32.53 8.71 -13.45
C THR A 104 33.62 7.79 -12.92
N SER A 105 34.17 6.88 -13.75
CA SER A 105 35.20 5.92 -13.33
C SER A 105 36.49 6.56 -12.82
N ASN A 106 36.81 7.77 -13.30
CA ASN A 106 37.98 8.55 -12.88
C ASN A 106 37.65 9.60 -11.81
N LEU A 107 36.38 9.70 -11.39
CA LEU A 107 35.96 10.52 -10.28
C LEU A 107 35.95 9.64 -9.03
N ALA A 108 36.53 10.14 -7.93
CA ALA A 108 36.43 9.46 -6.63
C ALA A 108 35.00 9.59 -6.08
N LEU A 109 34.04 8.96 -6.75
CA LEU A 109 32.65 8.95 -6.34
C LEU A 109 32.49 8.07 -5.12
N THR A 110 31.82 8.61 -4.10
CA THR A 110 31.14 7.77 -3.12
C THR A 110 29.78 7.34 -3.71
N PRO A 111 29.15 6.25 -3.23
CA PRO A 111 27.82 5.81 -3.68
C PRO A 111 26.71 6.89 -3.56
N THR A 112 27.02 7.99 -2.89
CA THR A 112 26.13 9.08 -2.49
C THR A 112 26.49 10.42 -3.16
N SER A 113 27.48 10.44 -4.06
CA SER A 113 27.85 11.65 -4.81
C SER A 113 26.76 12.02 -5.83
N HIS A 114 26.43 13.31 -5.95
CA HIS A 114 25.42 13.81 -6.90
C HIS A 114 25.94 15.01 -7.69
N PHE A 115 25.40 15.21 -8.89
CA PHE A 115 25.64 16.44 -9.65
C PHE A 115 24.71 17.54 -9.12
N GLY A 116 25.26 18.70 -8.79
CA GLY A 116 24.52 19.91 -8.42
C GLY A 116 24.71 21.00 -9.46
N HIS A 117 23.66 21.80 -9.70
CA HIS A 117 23.69 23.07 -10.42
C HIS A 117 23.63 24.21 -9.42
N PHE A 118 24.50 25.19 -9.55
CA PHE A 118 24.44 26.40 -8.74
C PHE A 118 23.49 27.42 -9.38
N ASP A 119 22.37 27.67 -8.71
CA ASP A 119 21.46 28.75 -9.06
C ASP A 119 21.99 30.07 -8.48
N ALA A 120 22.63 30.86 -9.33
CA ALA A 120 23.19 32.15 -8.95
C ALA A 120 22.13 33.17 -8.51
N ALA A 121 20.88 33.07 -8.97
CA ALA A 121 19.82 34.00 -8.59
C ALA A 121 19.39 33.78 -7.13
N ASN A 122 19.36 32.51 -6.70
CA ASN A 122 18.95 32.11 -5.36
C ASN A 122 20.14 31.82 -4.42
N ASN A 123 21.38 31.88 -4.93
CA ASN A 123 22.60 31.52 -4.22
C ASN A 123 22.51 30.13 -3.55
N SER A 124 21.94 29.16 -4.28
CA SER A 124 21.64 27.81 -3.79
C SER A 124 22.03 26.73 -4.81
N TRP A 125 22.19 25.49 -4.34
CA TRP A 125 22.45 24.33 -5.20
C TRP A 125 21.17 23.55 -5.43
N THR A 126 20.93 23.14 -6.67
CA THR A 126 19.82 22.25 -7.07
C THR A 126 20.38 20.96 -7.67
N VAL A 127 19.71 19.84 -7.44
CA VAL A 127 20.18 18.51 -7.90
C VAL A 127 19.24 18.02 -9.00
N PRO A 128 19.65 17.99 -10.29
CA PRO A 128 18.79 17.46 -11.33
C PRO A 128 18.61 15.95 -11.23
N ALA A 129 17.65 15.42 -11.99
CA ALA A 129 17.53 13.99 -12.21
C ALA A 129 18.73 13.45 -13.00
N LEU A 130 19.26 12.31 -12.53
CA LEU A 130 20.30 11.54 -13.21
C LEU A 130 19.66 10.27 -13.79
N THR A 131 20.12 9.85 -14.97
CA THR A 131 19.82 8.53 -15.55
C THR A 131 21.11 7.71 -15.56
N SER A 132 21.08 6.51 -15.00
CA SER A 132 22.22 5.57 -15.08
C SER A 132 22.13 4.77 -16.37
N HIS A 133 23.28 4.60 -17.03
CA HIS A 133 23.45 3.79 -18.24
C HIS A 133 24.44 2.63 -18.03
N GLY A 134 24.98 2.50 -16.82
CA GLY A 134 26.01 1.52 -16.48
C GLY A 134 26.65 1.86 -15.13
N PRO A 135 27.60 1.04 -14.64
CA PRO A 135 28.19 1.20 -13.31
C PRO A 135 28.81 2.59 -13.07
N ASN A 136 29.39 3.19 -14.11
CA ASN A 136 30.09 4.47 -14.06
C ASN A 136 29.58 5.47 -15.11
N LEU A 137 28.42 5.23 -15.71
CA LEU A 137 27.89 6.09 -16.78
C LEU A 137 26.56 6.67 -16.36
N VAL A 138 26.51 7.99 -16.29
CA VAL A 138 25.31 8.74 -15.93
C VAL A 138 25.05 9.84 -16.94
N SER A 139 23.78 10.23 -17.09
CA SER A 139 23.40 11.41 -17.85
C SER A 139 22.40 12.29 -17.10
N LEU A 140 22.34 13.57 -17.47
CA LEU A 140 21.37 14.55 -16.97
C LEU A 140 21.04 15.57 -18.05
N GLN A 141 19.87 16.21 -17.91
CA GLN A 141 19.50 17.33 -18.76
C GLN A 141 20.06 18.64 -18.20
N LEU A 142 20.61 19.48 -19.08
CA LEU A 142 21.09 20.83 -18.79
C LEU A 142 20.07 21.84 -19.33
N PRO A 143 19.08 22.27 -18.52
CA PRO A 143 18.15 23.32 -18.93
C PRO A 143 18.80 24.72 -18.91
N ASN A 144 19.86 24.88 -18.12
CA ASN A 144 20.61 26.13 -17.99
C ASN A 144 22.11 25.83 -18.08
N LEU A 145 22.86 26.79 -18.61
CA LEU A 145 24.32 26.81 -18.57
C LEU A 145 24.77 27.58 -17.34
N GLY A 146 25.88 27.18 -16.73
CA GLY A 146 26.27 27.70 -15.44
C GLY A 146 27.35 26.89 -14.74
N GLN A 147 27.46 27.08 -13.43
CA GLN A 147 28.37 26.32 -12.57
C GLN A 147 27.69 25.03 -12.12
N TRP A 148 28.40 23.93 -12.29
CA TRP A 148 27.98 22.60 -11.92
C TRP A 148 29.08 21.95 -11.07
N ALA A 149 28.70 21.10 -10.14
CA ALA A 149 29.67 20.42 -9.30
C ALA A 149 29.24 19.01 -8.99
N LEU A 150 30.22 18.16 -8.73
CA LEU A 150 29.97 16.94 -7.99
C LEU A 150 30.04 17.28 -6.49
N VAL A 151 28.93 17.05 -5.79
CA VAL A 151 28.80 17.38 -4.36
C VAL A 151 28.88 16.09 -3.55
N ALA A 152 29.80 16.04 -2.59
CA ALA A 152 29.90 14.97 -1.61
C ALA A 152 28.90 15.22 -0.46
N PRO A 153 28.31 14.16 0.15
CA PRO A 153 27.15 14.31 1.06
C PRO A 153 27.50 14.85 2.45
N ASP A 154 28.77 14.75 2.84
CA ASP A 154 29.24 14.81 4.22
C ASP A 154 29.23 16.22 4.83
N GLU A 155 29.17 17.28 4.03
CA GLU A 155 29.20 18.66 4.58
C GLU A 155 28.05 19.58 4.14
N ALA A 156 27.09 19.08 3.37
CA ALA A 156 25.78 19.74 3.20
C ALA A 156 24.86 19.44 4.41
N GLY A 157 25.38 19.56 5.63
CA GLY A 157 24.58 19.42 6.86
C GLY A 157 23.88 18.06 7.03
N GLY A 158 24.63 17.06 7.48
CA GLY A 158 24.11 15.77 7.93
C GLY A 158 23.91 14.80 6.77
N ASP A 159 24.03 13.49 7.06
CA ASP A 159 23.73 12.41 6.13
C ASP A 159 22.38 12.68 5.43
N VAL A 160 22.43 13.21 4.21
CA VAL A 160 21.27 13.27 3.32
C VAL A 160 21.36 11.99 2.47
N PRO A 161 20.73 10.87 2.89
CA PRO A 161 20.36 9.86 1.91
C PRO A 161 19.62 10.59 0.80
N SER A 162 19.96 10.28 -0.46
CA SER A 162 19.42 10.88 -1.69
C SER A 162 18.09 11.62 -1.44
N PRO A 163 17.94 12.92 -1.77
CA PRO A 163 16.72 13.65 -1.50
C PRO A 163 15.54 12.79 -1.92
N TRP A 164 14.72 12.42 -0.94
CA TRP A 164 13.59 11.55 -1.14
C TRP A 164 12.80 12.05 -2.34
N ARG A 165 12.56 11.16 -3.29
CA ARG A 165 11.67 11.44 -4.40
C ARG A 165 10.38 10.74 -4.07
N TYR A 166 9.31 11.51 -3.96
CA TYR A 166 7.99 10.92 -3.95
C TYR A 166 7.83 10.13 -5.24
N GLU A 167 7.84 8.81 -5.16
CA GLU A 167 7.38 7.98 -6.26
C GLU A 167 5.86 7.99 -6.17
N TRP A 168 5.25 8.89 -6.94
CA TRP A 168 3.80 9.02 -7.02
C TRP A 168 3.20 7.67 -7.41
N GLN A 169 2.58 7.00 -6.44
CA GLN A 169 1.79 5.81 -6.69
C GLN A 169 0.43 6.26 -7.18
N VAL A 170 0.17 6.04 -8.46
CA VAL A 170 -1.12 6.37 -9.05
C VAL A 170 -2.20 5.59 -8.28
N PRO A 171 -3.21 6.29 -7.71
CA PRO A 171 -4.33 5.64 -7.04
C PRO A 171 -4.98 4.62 -7.97
N ALA A 172 -5.48 3.52 -7.42
CA ALA A 172 -5.99 2.39 -8.20
C ALA A 172 -7.41 2.03 -7.80
N VAL A 173 -8.11 1.31 -8.66
CA VAL A 173 -9.43 0.73 -8.36
C VAL A 173 -9.30 -0.80 -8.31
N SER A 174 -9.79 -1.39 -7.22
CA SER A 174 -9.89 -2.84 -7.09
C SER A 174 -10.81 -3.41 -8.16
N SER A 175 -10.29 -4.25 -9.04
CA SER A 175 -11.06 -4.85 -10.12
C SER A 175 -12.13 -5.83 -9.63
N PHE A 176 -11.98 -6.41 -8.43
CA PHE A 176 -12.99 -7.30 -7.86
C PHE A 176 -14.09 -6.55 -7.11
N THR A 177 -13.74 -5.55 -6.29
CA THR A 177 -14.71 -4.87 -5.41
C THR A 177 -15.18 -3.53 -5.95
N GLY A 178 -14.50 -2.98 -6.96
CA GLY A 178 -14.70 -1.62 -7.43
C GLY A 178 -14.28 -0.55 -6.42
N ALA A 179 -13.52 -0.89 -5.38
CA ALA A 179 -13.11 0.07 -4.36
C ALA A 179 -11.98 0.98 -4.86
N ALA A 180 -12.04 2.27 -4.52
CA ALA A 180 -10.87 3.14 -4.65
C ALA A 180 -9.82 2.74 -3.61
N THR A 181 -8.58 2.67 -4.07
CA THR A 181 -7.42 2.30 -3.26
C THR A 181 -6.29 3.30 -3.49
N PHE A 182 -5.57 3.60 -2.43
CA PHE A 182 -4.37 4.44 -2.52
C PHE A 182 -3.38 3.97 -1.47
N GLN A 183 -2.10 4.00 -1.83
CA GLN A 183 -1.02 3.63 -0.94
C GLN A 183 -0.01 4.77 -0.92
N TYR A 184 0.34 5.20 0.28
CA TYR A 184 1.37 6.19 0.53
C TYR A 184 2.51 5.49 1.27
N PRO A 185 3.60 5.13 0.57
CA PRO A 185 4.73 4.45 1.21
C PRO A 185 5.43 5.39 2.19
N ILE A 186 5.82 4.86 3.35
CA ILE A 186 6.65 5.61 4.30
C ILE A 186 8.03 4.98 4.34
N GLU A 187 9.00 5.71 3.82
CA GLU A 187 10.37 5.23 3.77
C GLU A 187 11.01 5.26 5.16
N LEU A 188 11.56 4.11 5.58
CA LEU A 188 12.18 3.94 6.88
C LEU A 188 13.66 3.60 6.73
N PRO A 189 14.49 3.99 7.71
CA PRO A 189 15.86 3.50 7.78
C PRO A 189 15.91 1.96 7.73
N ALA A 190 16.87 1.42 6.99
CA ALA A 190 16.99 -0.03 6.84
C ALA A 190 17.21 -0.72 8.20
N GLY A 191 16.49 -1.81 8.40
CA GLY A 191 16.67 -2.71 9.53
C GLY A 191 17.86 -3.66 9.36
N ARG A 192 18.49 -4.07 10.46
CA ARG A 192 19.49 -5.16 10.47
C ARG A 192 18.87 -6.41 9.86
N GLY A 193 19.60 -7.05 8.94
CA GLY A 193 19.10 -8.25 8.24
C GLY A 193 17.92 -7.97 7.29
N ASN A 194 17.72 -6.71 6.87
CA ASN A 194 16.54 -6.24 6.12
C ASN A 194 15.21 -6.38 6.89
N LEU A 195 15.28 -6.51 8.22
CA LEU A 195 14.10 -6.54 9.08
C LEU A 195 13.65 -5.11 9.41
N THR A 196 12.97 -4.48 8.46
CA THR A 196 12.40 -3.12 8.58
C THR A 196 10.90 -3.22 8.85
N PRO A 197 10.32 -2.43 9.78
CA PRO A 197 8.87 -2.39 9.94
C PRO A 197 8.19 -1.85 8.67
N ASN A 198 6.97 -2.31 8.40
CA ASN A 198 6.10 -1.66 7.40
C ASN A 198 5.07 -0.82 8.16
N ILE A 199 5.00 0.47 7.85
CA ILE A 199 3.98 1.40 8.34
C ILE A 199 3.37 2.22 7.20
N ASP A 200 3.36 1.66 5.99
CA ASP A 200 2.80 2.35 4.83
C ASP A 200 1.33 2.68 5.06
N VAL A 201 0.88 3.82 4.57
CA VAL A 201 -0.47 4.31 4.80
C VAL A 201 -1.34 3.91 3.61
N SER A 202 -2.45 3.24 3.86
CA SER A 202 -3.36 2.81 2.81
C SER A 202 -4.76 3.37 2.99
N TYR A 203 -5.43 3.67 1.87
CA TYR A 203 -6.86 3.97 1.80
C TYR A 203 -7.57 2.85 1.04
N ASN A 204 -8.74 2.44 1.51
CA ASN A 204 -9.63 1.53 0.79
C ASN A 204 -11.11 1.89 1.04
N SER A 205 -11.81 2.32 -0.01
CA SER A 205 -13.22 2.74 0.09
C SER A 205 -14.17 1.59 0.45
N ALA A 206 -13.80 0.32 0.20
CA ALA A 206 -14.62 -0.82 0.58
C ALA A 206 -14.73 -1.01 2.09
N GLY A 207 -13.82 -0.43 2.88
CA GLY A 207 -13.95 -0.39 4.33
C GLY A 207 -15.22 0.33 4.81
N LEU A 208 -15.85 1.13 3.93
CA LEU A 208 -17.09 1.85 4.21
C LEU A 208 -18.35 1.10 3.73
N ASN A 209 -18.21 0.02 2.97
CA ASN A 209 -19.35 -0.62 2.33
C ASN A 209 -20.35 -1.15 3.36
N GLY A 210 -21.64 -0.89 3.13
CA GLY A 210 -22.73 -1.38 3.97
C GLY A 210 -22.78 -0.76 5.36
N MET A 211 -21.91 0.20 5.68
CA MET A 211 -21.89 0.82 6.99
C MET A 211 -23.16 1.65 7.24
N VAL A 212 -23.69 1.54 8.46
CA VAL A 212 -24.93 2.21 8.90
C VAL A 212 -24.83 2.75 10.32
N PHE A 213 -23.71 2.56 11.00
CA PHE A 213 -23.53 3.05 12.36
C PHE A 213 -22.04 3.06 12.76
N PHE A 214 -21.62 4.08 13.51
CA PHE A 214 -20.21 4.30 13.85
C PHE A 214 -20.03 5.16 15.11
N ASP A 215 -21.09 5.46 15.87
CA ASP A 215 -20.88 6.09 17.17
C ASP A 215 -20.03 5.14 18.03
N GLY A 216 -18.98 5.69 18.65
CA GLY A 216 -18.08 4.98 19.58
C GLY A 216 -17.25 3.82 19.02
N GLN A 217 -17.36 3.52 17.74
CA GLN A 217 -16.52 2.50 17.11
C GLN A 217 -15.18 3.10 16.68
N ASP A 218 -14.12 2.33 16.88
CA ASP A 218 -12.79 2.71 16.43
C ASP A 218 -12.68 2.60 14.90
N ILE A 219 -12.72 3.76 14.23
CA ILE A 219 -12.69 3.89 12.76
C ILE A 219 -11.27 3.86 12.16
N GLY A 220 -10.30 3.34 12.89
CA GLY A 220 -8.92 3.26 12.44
C GLY A 220 -8.06 4.45 12.87
N PRO A 221 -6.73 4.34 12.68
CA PRO A 221 -5.75 5.20 13.34
C PRO A 221 -5.67 6.61 12.75
N LEU A 222 -6.18 6.79 11.53
CA LEU A 222 -6.20 8.08 10.83
C LEU A 222 -7.64 8.55 10.58
N GLY A 223 -8.54 7.64 10.22
CA GLY A 223 -9.92 7.95 9.91
C GLY A 223 -10.54 6.92 8.96
N ASN A 224 -11.76 7.20 8.53
CA ASN A 224 -12.57 6.29 7.73
C ASN A 224 -11.85 5.85 6.44
N GLY A 225 -11.71 4.54 6.27
CA GLY A 225 -11.05 3.93 5.10
C GLY A 225 -9.52 3.99 5.12
N TRP A 226 -8.89 4.68 6.09
CA TRP A 226 -7.44 4.79 6.21
C TRP A 226 -6.87 3.82 7.25
N SER A 227 -5.75 3.18 6.92
CA SER A 227 -5.05 2.27 7.82
C SER A 227 -3.54 2.37 7.64
N PHE A 228 -2.79 1.91 8.65
CA PHE A 228 -1.36 1.64 8.53
C PHE A 228 -1.13 0.18 8.16
N GLY A 229 -0.03 -0.10 7.47
CA GLY A 229 0.58 -1.42 7.44
C GLY A 229 0.77 -1.91 8.88
N HIS A 230 0.06 -2.97 9.25
CA HIS A 230 0.20 -3.58 10.57
C HIS A 230 -0.02 -5.09 10.46
N VAL A 231 0.44 -5.80 11.48
CA VAL A 231 0.27 -7.24 11.61
C VAL A 231 -0.65 -7.50 12.80
N GLU A 232 -1.75 -8.19 12.54
CA GLU A 232 -2.83 -8.38 13.50
C GLU A 232 -3.59 -9.67 13.20
N ILE A 233 -4.04 -10.36 14.24
CA ILE A 233 -5.14 -11.31 14.14
C ILE A 233 -6.38 -10.68 14.76
N SER A 234 -7.45 -10.64 13.98
CA SER A 234 -8.74 -10.09 14.36
C SER A 234 -9.76 -11.21 14.47
N ARG A 235 -10.54 -11.22 15.56
CA ARG A 235 -11.72 -12.05 15.73
C ARG A 235 -12.85 -11.50 14.87
N GLN A 236 -13.49 -12.40 14.15
CA GLN A 236 -14.66 -12.14 13.33
C GLN A 236 -15.94 -12.46 14.12
N LEU A 237 -17.09 -11.99 13.65
CA LEU A 237 -18.41 -12.34 14.19
C LEU A 237 -18.67 -11.85 15.63
N VAL A 238 -18.50 -10.55 15.85
CA VAL A 238 -18.91 -9.89 17.09
C VAL A 238 -20.31 -9.32 16.91
N GLU A 239 -21.28 -9.83 17.67
CA GLU A 239 -22.67 -9.39 17.54
C GLU A 239 -23.42 -9.40 18.88
N ILE A 240 -24.41 -8.51 19.01
CA ILE A 240 -25.32 -8.48 20.17
C ILE A 240 -26.61 -9.19 19.77
N LYS A 241 -27.01 -10.23 20.52
CA LYS A 241 -28.25 -10.99 20.25
C LYS A 241 -29.26 -10.90 21.38
N PRO A 242 -30.55 -10.77 21.06
CA PRO A 242 -31.63 -11.00 22.01
C PRO A 242 -31.94 -12.50 22.13
N ASN A 243 -31.78 -13.07 23.34
CA ASN A 243 -32.22 -14.43 23.68
C ASN A 243 -32.96 -14.40 25.04
N GLY A 244 -34.07 -13.67 25.11
CA GLY A 244 -34.73 -13.32 26.37
C GLY A 244 -34.04 -12.17 27.12
N ASN A 245 -32.71 -12.12 27.10
CA ASN A 245 -31.83 -11.00 27.50
C ASN A 245 -30.87 -10.63 26.34
N LEU A 246 -30.16 -9.50 26.42
CA LEU A 246 -29.13 -9.11 25.45
C LEU A 246 -27.79 -9.77 25.80
N PHE A 247 -27.26 -10.58 24.88
CA PHE A 247 -25.96 -11.25 25.01
C PHE A 247 -24.99 -10.76 23.95
N LEU A 248 -23.72 -10.62 24.31
CA LEU A 248 -22.62 -10.40 23.39
C LEU A 248 -22.09 -11.76 22.93
N HIS A 249 -22.20 -12.03 21.63
CA HIS A 249 -21.79 -13.27 20.99
C HIS A 249 -20.52 -13.08 20.18
N HIS A 250 -19.50 -13.88 20.48
CA HIS A 250 -18.21 -13.86 19.78
C HIS A 250 -17.92 -15.24 19.19
N GLY A 251 -17.77 -15.29 17.85
CA GLY A 251 -17.35 -16.50 17.14
C GLY A 251 -15.84 -16.74 17.23
N ASP A 252 -15.41 -18.00 17.17
CA ASP A 252 -13.99 -18.40 17.01
C ASP A 252 -13.54 -18.43 15.54
N GLU A 253 -13.97 -17.43 14.77
CA GLU A 253 -13.48 -17.19 13.42
C GLU A 253 -12.46 -16.05 13.47
N PHE A 254 -11.35 -16.20 12.75
CA PHE A 254 -10.25 -15.24 12.80
C PHE A 254 -9.78 -14.86 11.41
N SER A 255 -9.24 -13.66 11.29
CA SER A 255 -8.50 -13.20 10.11
C SER A 255 -7.13 -12.69 10.53
N LEU A 256 -6.09 -13.01 9.76
CA LEU A 256 -4.74 -12.46 9.90
C LEU A 256 -4.53 -11.39 8.84
N VAL A 257 -4.06 -10.21 9.24
CA VAL A 257 -3.43 -9.24 8.34
C VAL A 257 -1.92 -9.35 8.50
N LEU A 258 -1.20 -9.59 7.40
CA LEU A 258 0.26 -9.72 7.38
C LEU A 258 0.82 -9.22 6.04
N ASN A 259 1.75 -8.26 6.10
CA ASN A 259 2.40 -7.66 4.93
C ASN A 259 1.40 -7.13 3.87
N GLY A 260 0.35 -6.44 4.32
CA GLY A 260 -0.69 -5.88 3.45
C GLY A 260 -1.68 -6.90 2.88
N GLN A 261 -1.52 -8.20 3.20
CA GLN A 261 -2.43 -9.27 2.78
C GLN A 261 -3.32 -9.69 3.96
N SER A 262 -4.59 -10.01 3.67
CA SER A 262 -5.52 -10.56 4.66
C SER A 262 -5.80 -12.03 4.37
N TYR A 263 -5.81 -12.85 5.42
CA TYR A 263 -6.03 -14.28 5.36
C TYR A 263 -7.16 -14.64 6.32
N GLN A 264 -8.17 -15.36 5.83
CA GLN A 264 -9.10 -16.03 6.73
C GLN A 264 -8.40 -17.25 7.36
N LEU A 265 -8.61 -17.46 8.65
CA LEU A 265 -7.99 -18.54 9.40
C LEU A 265 -9.02 -19.64 9.66
N LYS A 266 -8.67 -20.87 9.27
CA LYS A 266 -9.42 -22.08 9.60
C LYS A 266 -8.68 -22.82 10.71
N ARG A 267 -9.40 -23.27 11.73
CA ARG A 267 -8.83 -24.15 12.76
C ARG A 267 -8.43 -25.48 12.11
N ALA A 268 -7.30 -26.04 12.56
CA ALA A 268 -6.81 -27.33 12.09
C ALA A 268 -6.79 -28.39 13.20
N SER A 269 -6.14 -28.11 14.34
CA SER A 269 -6.06 -29.04 15.48
C SER A 269 -5.89 -28.30 16.79
N THR A 270 -6.12 -28.99 17.91
CA THR A 270 -5.73 -28.52 19.25
C THR A 270 -5.00 -29.63 19.99
N VAL A 271 -3.80 -29.32 20.48
CA VAL A 271 -2.99 -30.25 21.28
C VAL A 271 -2.59 -29.54 22.58
N GLY A 272 -3.11 -30.04 23.70
CA GLY A 272 -2.91 -29.40 25.00
C GLY A 272 -3.43 -27.96 24.99
N ASN A 273 -2.52 -27.01 25.15
CA ASN A 273 -2.83 -25.59 25.27
C ASN A 273 -2.46 -24.78 24.01
N VAL A 274 -2.24 -25.47 22.90
CA VAL A 274 -1.93 -24.88 21.59
C VAL A 274 -2.98 -25.30 20.57
N THR A 275 -3.60 -24.33 19.92
CA THR A 275 -4.48 -24.54 18.77
C THR A 275 -3.78 -24.11 17.51
N ARG A 276 -3.70 -25.01 16.52
CA ARG A 276 -3.14 -24.72 15.20
C ARG A 276 -4.21 -24.21 14.25
N TYR A 277 -3.86 -23.18 13.50
CA TYR A 277 -4.66 -22.60 12.43
C TYR A 277 -3.93 -22.66 11.10
N ILE A 278 -4.70 -22.64 10.01
CA ILE A 278 -4.22 -22.55 8.64
C ILE A 278 -4.75 -21.26 8.04
N ALA A 279 -3.87 -20.49 7.40
CA ALA A 279 -4.26 -19.35 6.58
C ALA A 279 -4.76 -19.84 5.23
N ILE A 280 -6.03 -19.55 4.92
CA ILE A 280 -6.56 -19.76 3.58
C ILE A 280 -5.74 -18.90 2.62
N ASN A 281 -5.16 -19.52 1.59
CA ASN A 281 -4.28 -18.90 0.60
C ASN A 281 -2.89 -18.47 1.12
N GLY A 282 -2.53 -18.86 2.36
CA GLY A 282 -1.23 -18.60 2.97
C GLY A 282 -0.51 -19.89 3.40
N PRO A 283 -0.29 -20.87 2.51
CA PRO A 283 0.17 -22.21 2.90
C PRO A 283 1.58 -22.23 3.52
N SER A 284 2.39 -21.19 3.31
CA SER A 284 3.72 -21.06 3.90
C SER A 284 3.71 -20.58 5.35
N LEU A 285 2.54 -20.29 5.93
CA LEU A 285 2.41 -19.78 7.29
C LEU A 285 2.12 -20.91 8.28
N LYS A 286 2.85 -20.95 9.39
CA LYS A 286 2.50 -21.73 10.57
C LYS A 286 1.86 -20.80 11.60
N ILE A 287 0.61 -21.07 11.99
CA ILE A 287 -0.15 -20.20 12.90
C ILE A 287 -0.60 -21.00 14.12
N GLU A 288 -0.27 -20.51 15.30
CA GLU A 288 -0.55 -21.15 16.58
C GLU A 288 -1.13 -20.15 17.57
N LEU A 289 -2.31 -20.47 18.11
CA LEU A 289 -2.89 -19.80 19.28
C LEU A 289 -2.44 -20.55 20.54
N HIS A 290 -1.75 -19.85 21.43
CA HIS A 290 -1.33 -20.36 22.72
C HIS A 290 -2.29 -19.87 23.81
N THR A 291 -2.73 -20.77 24.68
CA THR A 291 -3.49 -20.42 25.89
C THR A 291 -2.69 -20.83 27.12
N VAL A 292 -2.28 -19.89 27.95
CA VAL A 292 -1.41 -20.12 29.10
C VAL A 292 -1.97 -19.39 30.31
N ASN A 293 -1.88 -20.00 31.49
CA ASN A 293 -2.29 -19.32 32.71
C ASN A 293 -1.32 -18.16 32.97
N PRO A 294 -1.79 -16.89 33.02
CA PRO A 294 -0.93 -15.73 33.26
C PRO A 294 -0.14 -15.83 34.57
N ALA A 295 -0.67 -16.55 35.57
CA ALA A 295 0.04 -16.81 36.84
C ALA A 295 1.28 -17.71 36.68
N LEU A 296 1.38 -18.47 35.59
CA LEU A 296 2.49 -19.38 35.30
C LEU A 296 3.49 -18.82 34.29
N GLN A 297 3.13 -17.76 33.56
CA GLN A 297 3.99 -17.17 32.53
C GLN A 297 4.00 -15.64 32.66
N PRO A 298 5.02 -15.07 33.35
CA PRO A 298 5.14 -13.64 33.51
C PRO A 298 5.17 -12.89 32.17
N GLY A 299 4.44 -11.78 32.10
CA GLY A 299 4.39 -10.90 30.92
C GLY A 299 3.34 -11.26 29.88
N VAL A 300 2.68 -12.41 29.99
CA VAL A 300 1.49 -12.71 29.17
C VAL A 300 0.32 -11.81 29.60
N ASN A 301 -0.51 -11.39 28.65
CA ASN A 301 -1.73 -10.64 28.89
C ASN A 301 -2.66 -11.32 29.91
N GLY A 302 -3.55 -10.53 30.51
CA GLY A 302 -4.46 -11.02 31.55
C GLY A 302 -5.46 -12.09 31.08
N HIS A 303 -5.73 -12.20 29.77
CA HIS A 303 -6.60 -13.24 29.21
C HIS A 303 -5.85 -14.58 28.99
N GLY A 304 -4.52 -14.55 28.95
CA GLY A 304 -3.67 -15.73 28.76
C GLY A 304 -3.62 -16.25 27.33
N GLN A 305 -4.05 -15.48 26.33
CA GLN A 305 -4.10 -15.92 24.93
C GLN A 305 -3.21 -15.07 24.03
N TYR A 306 -2.33 -15.69 23.27
CA TYR A 306 -1.49 -14.99 22.30
C TYR A 306 -1.21 -15.85 21.07
N TRP A 307 -0.77 -15.22 20.00
CA TRP A 307 -0.54 -15.90 18.73
C TRP A 307 0.93 -15.89 18.35
N LEU A 308 1.35 -16.98 17.69
CA LEU A 308 2.60 -17.08 16.97
C LEU A 308 2.30 -17.35 15.49
N VAL A 309 2.84 -16.50 14.63
CA VAL A 309 2.81 -16.69 13.17
C VAL A 309 4.26 -16.84 12.71
N THR A 310 4.60 -17.99 12.13
CA THR A 310 5.92 -18.22 11.52
C THR A 310 5.80 -18.21 10.01
N ALA A 311 6.50 -17.30 9.36
CA ALA A 311 6.58 -17.21 7.91
C ALA A 311 7.57 -18.23 7.33
N GLY A 312 7.47 -18.50 6.02
CA GLY A 312 8.30 -19.51 5.33
C GLY A 312 9.81 -19.22 5.37
N ASN A 313 10.22 -17.97 5.61
CA ASN A 313 11.62 -17.58 5.78
C ASN A 313 12.14 -17.75 7.23
N GLY A 314 11.30 -18.26 8.15
CA GLY A 314 11.61 -18.43 9.56
C GLY A 314 11.38 -17.19 10.43
N THR A 315 10.90 -16.07 9.88
CA THR A 315 10.50 -14.92 10.69
C THR A 315 9.28 -15.27 11.54
N VAL A 316 9.35 -14.98 12.83
CA VAL A 316 8.27 -15.21 13.79
C VAL A 316 7.66 -13.88 14.22
N TYR A 317 6.35 -13.78 14.10
CA TYR A 317 5.54 -12.68 14.59
C TYR A 317 4.81 -13.15 15.84
N ARG A 318 4.98 -12.45 16.95
CA ARG A 318 4.21 -12.69 18.16
C ARG A 318 3.18 -11.58 18.32
N LEU A 319 1.93 -11.98 18.57
CA LEU A 319 0.81 -11.07 18.61
C LEU A 319 0.03 -11.21 19.91
N GLY A 320 -0.29 -10.05 20.50
CA GLY A 320 -1.07 -9.92 21.71
C GLY A 320 -0.49 -10.61 22.92
N PHE A 321 0.82 -10.89 22.96
CA PHE A 321 1.44 -11.46 24.16
C PHE A 321 1.37 -10.49 25.34
N LEU A 322 1.60 -9.20 25.09
CA LEU A 322 1.52 -8.15 26.09
C LEU A 322 0.07 -7.65 26.22
N GLU A 323 -0.32 -7.21 27.41
CA GLU A 323 -1.65 -6.60 27.65
C GLU A 323 -1.89 -5.37 26.78
N GLU A 324 -0.84 -4.60 26.47
CA GLU A 324 -0.93 -3.44 25.58
C GLU A 324 -1.17 -3.79 24.10
N ALA A 325 -0.90 -5.04 23.69
CA ALA A 325 -1.04 -5.49 22.31
C ALA A 325 -2.35 -6.28 22.07
N GLU A 326 -3.29 -6.24 23.01
CA GLU A 326 -4.60 -6.88 22.93
C GLU A 326 -5.71 -5.82 23.02
N THR A 327 -6.68 -5.90 22.12
CA THR A 327 -7.95 -5.16 22.23
C THR A 327 -9.09 -6.14 22.44
N GLY A 328 -10.15 -5.71 23.12
CA GLY A 328 -11.24 -6.61 23.47
C GLY A 328 -12.45 -5.92 24.04
N GLN A 329 -13.44 -6.72 24.43
CA GLN A 329 -14.65 -6.23 25.07
C GLN A 329 -14.87 -6.88 26.43
N SER A 330 -15.29 -6.07 27.39
CA SER A 330 -15.72 -6.51 28.72
C SER A 330 -17.22 -6.33 28.88
N VAL A 331 -17.88 -7.38 29.36
CA VAL A 331 -19.30 -7.41 29.75
C VAL A 331 -19.45 -8.17 31.07
N PRO A 332 -20.59 -8.05 31.78
CA PRO A 332 -20.90 -8.99 32.86
C PRO A 332 -20.73 -10.44 32.38
N PRO A 333 -20.04 -11.32 33.12
CA PRO A 333 -19.75 -12.68 32.66
C PRO A 333 -20.98 -13.50 32.23
N THR A 334 -22.15 -13.21 32.82
CA THR A 334 -23.42 -13.83 32.47
C THR A 334 -23.93 -13.46 31.08
N HIS A 335 -23.41 -12.39 30.46
CA HIS A 335 -23.87 -11.84 29.18
C HIS A 335 -22.87 -12.04 28.03
N LEU A 336 -21.76 -12.76 28.26
CA LEU A 336 -20.81 -13.13 27.21
C LEU A 336 -21.07 -14.57 26.77
N VAL A 337 -21.28 -14.76 25.47
CA VAL A 337 -21.37 -16.09 24.86
C VAL A 337 -20.22 -16.24 23.88
N LEU A 338 -19.21 -17.03 24.26
CA LEU A 338 -18.16 -17.47 23.36
C LEU A 338 -18.63 -18.74 22.67
N THR A 339 -18.86 -18.66 21.36
CA THR A 339 -19.25 -19.83 20.55
C THR A 339 -18.02 -20.43 19.89
N GLY A 340 -17.76 -21.71 20.17
CA GLY A 340 -16.63 -22.44 19.62
C GLY A 340 -16.06 -23.42 20.63
N VAL A 341 -14.93 -24.04 20.28
CA VAL A 341 -14.24 -25.05 21.09
C VAL A 341 -12.81 -24.55 21.32
N GLN A 342 -12.66 -23.48 22.10
CA GLN A 342 -11.36 -23.05 22.64
C GLN A 342 -11.43 -23.04 24.17
N PRO A 343 -10.31 -23.29 24.86
CA PRO A 343 -10.28 -23.05 26.30
C PRO A 343 -10.63 -21.57 26.53
N ALA A 344 -11.68 -21.33 27.32
CA ALA A 344 -12.01 -20.00 27.78
C ALA A 344 -10.74 -19.41 28.43
N GLY A 345 -10.32 -18.22 27.99
CA GLY A 345 -9.17 -17.56 28.60
C GLY A 345 -9.41 -17.26 30.08
N PHE A 346 -8.43 -16.64 30.73
CA PHE A 346 -8.38 -16.55 32.19
C PHE A 346 -9.06 -15.29 32.77
N ARG A 347 -9.72 -14.47 31.94
CA ARG A 347 -10.41 -13.24 32.35
C ARG A 347 -11.93 -13.35 32.13
N PRO A 348 -12.72 -13.71 33.17
CA PRO A 348 -14.17 -13.86 33.04
C PRO A 348 -14.87 -12.58 32.57
N GLY A 349 -15.81 -12.70 31.64
CA GLY A 349 -16.55 -11.57 31.09
C GLY A 349 -15.76 -10.69 30.13
N TYR A 350 -14.51 -11.05 29.82
CA TYR A 350 -13.72 -10.41 28.78
C TYR A 350 -13.60 -11.31 27.57
N SER A 351 -13.57 -10.71 26.39
CA SER A 351 -13.15 -11.41 25.18
C SER A 351 -12.25 -10.53 24.32
N PRO A 352 -11.07 -11.04 23.95
CA PRO A 352 -10.22 -10.37 22.98
C PRO A 352 -10.89 -10.35 21.61
N LEU A 353 -10.72 -9.22 20.93
CA LEU A 353 -11.17 -8.95 19.58
C LEU A 353 -10.00 -8.84 18.61
N ARG A 354 -8.86 -8.25 19.02
CA ARG A 354 -7.68 -8.14 18.16
C ARG A 354 -6.40 -8.40 18.95
N TRP A 355 -5.51 -9.18 18.36
CA TRP A 355 -4.16 -9.41 18.84
C TRP A 355 -3.19 -8.74 17.87
N GLN A 356 -2.61 -7.64 18.28
CA GLN A 356 -1.69 -6.84 17.47
C GLN A 356 -0.27 -7.34 17.69
N VAL A 357 0.60 -7.20 16.69
CA VAL A 357 1.99 -7.66 16.79
C VAL A 357 2.74 -6.93 17.90
N ASP A 358 3.35 -7.66 18.83
CA ASP A 358 4.20 -7.06 19.87
C ASP A 358 5.70 -7.15 19.51
N THR A 359 6.07 -8.22 18.78
CA THR A 359 7.44 -8.48 18.34
C THR A 359 7.48 -9.21 17.01
N ILE A 360 8.49 -8.88 16.20
CA ILE A 360 8.86 -9.59 14.97
C ILE A 360 10.32 -9.99 15.12
N THR A 361 10.63 -11.28 15.04
CA THR A 361 12.00 -11.79 15.19
C THR A 361 12.38 -12.60 13.95
N ASP A 362 13.47 -12.22 13.28
CA ASP A 362 13.99 -12.99 12.15
C ASP A 362 14.78 -14.23 12.60
N SER A 363 15.18 -15.07 11.64
CA SER A 363 15.96 -16.30 11.91
C SER A 363 17.37 -16.05 12.45
N ARG A 364 17.83 -14.79 12.49
CA ARG A 364 19.11 -14.35 13.05
C ARG A 364 18.95 -13.66 14.41
N GLY A 365 17.74 -13.60 14.96
CA GLY A 365 17.46 -12.93 16.22
C GLY A 365 17.42 -11.41 16.14
N ASN A 366 17.42 -10.80 14.94
CA ASN A 366 17.09 -9.37 14.83
C ASN A 366 15.61 -9.18 15.18
N GLN A 367 15.28 -8.08 15.84
CA GLN A 367 13.93 -7.87 16.38
C GLN A 367 13.37 -6.48 16.08
N ILE A 368 12.07 -6.43 15.77
CA ILE A 368 11.22 -5.23 15.83
C ILE A 368 10.30 -5.36 17.04
N GLN A 369 10.10 -4.28 17.80
CA GLN A 369 9.24 -4.23 18.97
C GLN A 369 8.19 -3.12 18.83
N TYR A 370 6.93 -3.45 19.09
CA TYR A 370 5.80 -2.51 19.06
C TYR A 370 5.33 -2.21 20.48
N GLY A 371 5.16 -0.94 20.81
CA GLY A 371 4.53 -0.49 22.06
C GLY A 371 3.26 0.29 21.77
N TYR A 372 2.29 0.19 22.67
CA TYR A 372 0.93 0.66 22.45
C TYR A 372 0.46 1.60 23.57
N VAL A 373 -0.48 2.48 23.22
CA VAL A 373 -1.29 3.23 24.19
C VAL A 373 -2.68 2.62 24.18
N ASN A 374 -3.13 2.23 25.37
CA ASN A 374 -4.46 1.64 25.57
C ASN A 374 -5.42 2.65 26.17
N TRP A 375 -6.69 2.53 25.79
CA TRP A 375 -7.78 3.24 26.44
C TRP A 375 -9.05 2.40 26.41
N THR A 376 -9.94 2.64 27.35
CA THR A 376 -11.26 2.01 27.37
C THR A 376 -12.29 3.03 26.90
N THR A 377 -13.00 2.71 25.83
CA THR A 377 -14.17 3.50 25.43
C THR A 377 -15.33 3.11 26.36
N PRO A 378 -15.96 4.10 27.03
CA PRO A 378 -17.09 3.83 27.89
C PRO A 378 -18.25 3.21 27.08
N PRO A 379 -19.23 2.59 27.76
CA PRO A 379 -20.34 1.97 27.10
C PRO A 379 -21.13 3.03 26.35
N GLU A 380 -21.34 2.81 25.07
CA GLU A 380 -22.29 3.62 24.35
C GLU A 380 -23.70 3.29 24.83
N HIS A 381 -24.34 4.23 25.51
CA HIS A 381 -25.73 4.09 25.92
C HIS A 381 -26.64 4.20 24.69
N HIS A 382 -26.83 3.07 24.00
CA HIS A 382 -27.82 2.96 22.95
C HIS A 382 -29.23 2.97 23.56
N GLY A 383 -29.78 4.17 23.83
CA GLY A 383 -31.19 4.43 24.16
C GLY A 383 -31.88 3.38 25.03
N GLN A 384 -31.86 3.56 26.35
CA GLN A 384 -32.56 2.70 27.33
C GLN A 384 -32.61 1.21 26.93
N PRO A 385 -31.46 0.52 26.76
CA PRO A 385 -31.49 -0.93 26.96
C PRO A 385 -32.02 -1.16 28.38
N PRO A 386 -32.66 -2.30 28.71
CA PRO A 386 -32.74 -2.68 30.11
C PRO A 386 -31.34 -2.51 30.71
N ALA A 387 -31.24 -1.97 31.93
CA ALA A 387 -30.00 -1.49 32.57
C ALA A 387 -28.89 -2.56 32.77
N GLU A 388 -28.97 -3.69 32.06
CA GLU A 388 -28.31 -4.95 32.32
C GLU A 388 -27.15 -5.26 31.34
N LEU A 389 -27.07 -4.67 30.12
CA LEU A 389 -25.92 -4.88 29.21
C LEU A 389 -25.08 -3.62 29.04
N THR A 390 -23.91 -3.62 29.67
CA THR A 390 -22.87 -2.60 29.56
C THR A 390 -21.66 -3.23 28.89
N VAL A 391 -21.33 -2.80 27.66
CA VAL A 391 -20.16 -3.27 26.92
C VAL A 391 -19.07 -2.21 27.01
N LEU A 392 -17.93 -2.55 27.61
CA LEU A 392 -16.72 -1.73 27.57
C LEU A 392 -15.81 -2.25 26.46
N THR A 393 -15.26 -1.35 25.65
CA THR A 393 -14.30 -1.76 24.61
C THR A 393 -12.92 -1.24 24.97
N ASP A 394 -11.99 -2.15 25.20
CA ASP A 394 -10.57 -1.87 25.38
C ASP A 394 -9.93 -1.76 24.00
N ASN A 395 -9.34 -0.61 23.71
CA ASN A 395 -8.69 -0.28 22.44
C ASN A 395 -7.20 -0.05 22.64
N ALA A 396 -6.42 -0.19 21.56
CA ALA A 396 -4.98 0.01 21.54
C ALA A 396 -4.54 0.69 20.24
N ARG A 397 -3.54 1.56 20.35
CA ARG A 397 -2.90 2.27 19.23
C ARG A 397 -1.40 2.15 19.35
N VAL A 398 -0.73 1.89 18.23
CA VAL A 398 0.73 1.89 18.19
C VAL A 398 1.21 3.28 18.62
N ALA A 399 2.05 3.31 19.65
CA ALA A 399 2.65 4.52 20.18
C ALA A 399 4.12 4.63 19.76
N HIS A 400 4.83 3.50 19.71
CA HIS A 400 6.20 3.47 19.22
C HIS A 400 6.58 2.12 18.60
N ILE A 401 7.50 2.16 17.65
CA ILE A 401 8.12 0.96 17.05
C ILE A 401 9.64 1.10 17.17
N ARG A 402 10.31 0.11 17.76
CA ARG A 402 11.76 0.10 17.98
C ARG A 402 12.40 -1.04 17.22
N TYR A 403 13.54 -0.77 16.58
CA TYR A 403 14.29 -1.77 15.84
C TYR A 403 15.77 -1.36 15.76
N ASN A 404 16.60 -2.18 15.11
CA ASN A 404 18.05 -2.02 15.11
C ASN A 404 18.67 -2.13 16.51
N PHE A 405 18.19 -3.10 17.30
CA PHE A 405 18.75 -3.43 18.61
C PHE A 405 20.22 -3.84 18.53
N THR A 406 21.02 -3.43 19.51
CA THR A 406 22.45 -3.77 19.57
C THR A 406 22.69 -5.24 19.85
N ALA A 407 21.83 -5.89 20.61
CA ALA A 407 21.83 -7.34 20.87
C ALA A 407 20.78 -8.08 20.02
N GLN A 408 21.02 -9.38 19.81
CA GLN A 408 20.05 -10.30 19.21
C GLN A 408 19.13 -10.89 20.29
N ALA A 409 17.89 -11.18 19.92
CA ALA A 409 16.95 -11.91 20.77
C ALA A 409 17.43 -13.37 20.93
N PRO A 410 17.38 -13.93 22.15
CA PRO A 410 17.74 -15.33 22.37
C PRO A 410 16.71 -16.30 21.75
N ASP A 411 15.46 -15.87 21.64
CA ASP A 411 14.35 -16.58 20.99
C ASP A 411 13.27 -15.57 20.55
N ALA A 412 12.22 -16.06 19.87
CA ALA A 412 11.12 -15.21 19.40
C ALA A 412 10.16 -14.72 20.49
N LEU A 413 10.22 -15.27 21.71
CA LEU A 413 9.37 -14.89 22.83
C LEU A 413 10.05 -13.87 23.76
N THR A 414 11.36 -13.68 23.65
CA THR A 414 12.10 -12.81 24.55
C THR A 414 12.32 -11.46 23.89
N ARG A 415 11.79 -10.39 24.49
CA ARG A 415 12.09 -9.02 24.07
C ARG A 415 13.54 -8.69 24.40
N VAL A 416 14.25 -8.14 23.42
CA VAL A 416 15.57 -7.53 23.62
C VAL A 416 15.44 -6.26 24.46
N THR A 417 16.27 -6.10 25.49
CA THR A 417 16.27 -4.92 26.37
C THR A 417 17.43 -3.97 26.11
N SER A 418 18.31 -4.29 25.15
CA SER A 418 19.44 -3.45 24.79
C SER A 418 19.01 -2.16 24.10
N ASN A 419 19.95 -1.24 23.90
CA ASN A 419 19.72 -0.04 23.10
C ASN A 419 19.30 -0.40 21.66
N TYR A 420 18.51 0.48 21.05
CA TYR A 420 18.06 0.41 19.68
C TYR A 420 18.59 1.60 18.89
N GLY A 421 18.85 1.40 17.59
CA GLY A 421 19.35 2.45 16.70
C GLY A 421 18.24 3.20 15.97
N SER A 422 16.99 2.76 16.05
CA SER A 422 15.88 3.37 15.30
C SER A 422 14.56 3.25 16.05
N GLU A 423 13.77 4.32 16.00
CA GLU A 423 12.48 4.41 16.66
C GLU A 423 11.50 5.23 15.83
N LEU A 424 10.26 4.76 15.74
CA LEU A 424 9.14 5.54 15.24
C LEU A 424 8.31 5.93 16.46
N ARG A 425 7.94 7.21 16.58
CA ARG A 425 7.03 7.70 17.61
C ARG A 425 5.78 8.27 16.97
N PHE A 426 4.64 7.72 17.32
CA PHE A 426 3.33 8.15 16.86
C PHE A 426 2.82 9.23 17.80
N GLN A 427 2.58 10.42 17.26
CA GLN A 427 1.90 11.49 17.98
C GLN A 427 0.40 11.25 17.87
N LEU A 428 -0.27 11.22 19.02
CA LEU A 428 -1.69 10.94 19.11
C LEU A 428 -2.45 12.22 19.46
N THR A 429 -3.58 12.44 18.80
CA THR A 429 -4.59 13.43 19.17
C THR A 429 -5.25 13.04 20.49
N ASN A 430 -6.07 13.95 21.05
CA ASN A 430 -6.88 13.65 22.24
C ASN A 430 -7.84 12.47 22.06
N ASP A 431 -8.24 12.17 20.83
CA ASP A 431 -9.09 11.03 20.47
C ASP A 431 -8.30 9.82 19.92
N GLN A 432 -6.99 9.78 20.20
CA GLN A 432 -6.09 8.65 19.94
C GLN A 432 -5.86 8.35 18.44
N ARG A 433 -6.04 9.35 17.57
CA ARG A 433 -5.64 9.27 16.15
C ARG A 433 -4.21 9.74 15.96
N VAL A 434 -3.54 9.20 14.95
CA VAL A 434 -2.16 9.58 14.63
C VAL A 434 -2.16 10.85 13.80
N ASP A 435 -1.73 11.98 14.37
CA ASP A 435 -1.59 13.25 13.64
C ASP A 435 -0.16 13.48 13.11
N ALA A 436 0.83 12.77 13.65
CA ALA A 436 2.18 12.75 13.10
C ALA A 436 2.97 11.47 13.46
N ILE A 437 3.98 11.17 12.66
CA ILE A 437 5.00 10.14 12.95
C ILE A 437 6.37 10.79 12.92
N ASN A 438 7.08 10.74 14.05
CA ASN A 438 8.48 11.12 14.14
C ASN A 438 9.36 9.88 13.96
N ILE A 439 10.27 9.93 13.00
CA ILE A 439 11.19 8.85 12.66
C ILE A 439 12.58 9.23 13.14
N TYR A 440 13.15 8.43 14.04
CA TYR A 440 14.47 8.60 14.63
C TYR A 440 15.43 7.53 14.12
N HIS A 441 16.66 7.93 13.81
CA HIS A 441 17.71 7.02 13.37
C HIS A 441 19.07 7.51 13.87
N LEU A 442 19.78 6.67 14.63
CA LEU A 442 21.06 6.94 15.29
C LEU A 442 21.03 8.05 16.36
N ASP A 443 20.38 9.19 16.07
CA ASP A 443 20.02 10.23 17.02
C ASP A 443 18.56 10.07 17.47
N MET A 444 18.34 9.83 18.77
CA MET A 444 17.01 9.66 19.39
C MET A 444 16.44 10.97 19.95
N THR A 445 17.16 12.08 19.79
CA THR A 445 16.77 13.41 20.26
C THR A 445 16.13 14.23 19.15
N THR A 446 16.69 14.17 17.95
CA THR A 446 16.20 14.88 16.77
C THR A 446 15.61 13.89 15.78
N PRO A 447 14.34 14.04 15.35
CA PRO A 447 13.79 13.17 14.33
C PRO A 447 14.53 13.42 13.01
N TRP A 448 14.94 12.33 12.37
CA TRP A 448 15.48 12.32 11.01
C TRP A 448 14.40 12.76 10.01
N ARG A 449 13.16 12.36 10.24
CA ARG A 449 12.02 12.69 9.38
C ARG A 449 10.75 12.78 10.21
N ARG A 450 9.83 13.64 9.80
CA ARG A 450 8.49 13.76 10.38
C ARG A 450 7.44 13.68 9.27
N ILE A 451 6.43 12.84 9.47
CA ILE A 451 5.27 12.74 8.59
C ILE A 451 4.08 13.34 9.32
N ASP A 452 3.49 14.40 8.78
CA ASP A 452 2.30 15.05 9.33
C ASP A 452 1.05 14.61 8.58
N PHE A 453 0.00 14.29 9.35
CA PHE A 453 -1.33 13.96 8.87
C PHE A 453 -2.27 15.14 9.18
N GLY A 454 -2.75 15.80 8.13
CA GLY A 454 -3.80 16.79 8.25
C GLY A 454 -5.13 16.09 8.52
N LEU A 455 -5.58 16.09 9.77
CA LEU A 455 -6.82 15.45 10.20
C LEU A 455 -7.95 16.46 10.39
N SER A 456 -9.15 16.13 9.92
CA SER A 456 -10.37 16.90 10.20
C SER A 456 -11.53 16.00 10.61
N GLY A 457 -12.38 16.49 11.52
CA GLY A 457 -13.60 15.81 11.92
C GLY A 457 -14.81 16.38 11.17
N VAL A 458 -15.64 15.50 10.62
CA VAL A 458 -16.91 15.84 9.99
C VAL A 458 -18.04 15.26 10.83
N PHE A 459 -19.05 16.08 11.10
CA PHE A 459 -20.22 15.68 11.88
C PHE A 459 -21.44 15.57 10.97
N HIS A 460 -22.16 14.45 11.07
CA HIS A 460 -23.46 14.28 10.43
C HIS A 460 -24.53 14.17 11.51
N ASP A 461 -25.52 15.05 11.44
CA ASP A 461 -26.70 14.99 12.29
C ASP A 461 -27.62 13.87 11.79
N ASN A 462 -27.67 12.76 12.54
CA ASN A 462 -28.59 11.66 12.25
C ASN A 462 -29.88 11.74 13.08
N ASN A 463 -30.18 12.88 13.71
CA ASN A 463 -31.44 13.08 14.41
C ASN A 463 -32.68 12.91 13.51
N PRO A 464 -32.69 13.35 12.22
CA PRO A 464 -33.79 13.09 11.31
C PRO A 464 -34.02 11.59 11.02
N CYS A 465 -33.04 10.75 11.34
CA CYS A 465 -33.02 9.31 11.07
C CYS A 465 -33.69 8.51 12.19
N GLY A 466 -34.56 9.12 13.00
CA GLY A 466 -35.33 8.44 14.04
C GLY A 466 -34.53 7.94 15.24
N GLN A 467 -33.25 8.32 15.38
CA GLN A 467 -32.36 7.76 16.41
C GLN A 467 -32.28 8.54 17.74
N GLY A 468 -32.97 9.68 17.86
CA GLY A 468 -32.93 10.52 19.06
C GLY A 468 -31.50 10.99 19.37
N HIS A 469 -31.13 12.17 18.88
CA HIS A 469 -29.86 12.86 19.21
C HIS A 469 -28.55 12.14 18.88
N ARG A 470 -28.52 11.22 17.93
CA ARG A 470 -27.26 10.56 17.53
C ARG A 470 -26.62 11.31 16.38
N SER A 471 -25.42 11.82 16.60
CA SER A 471 -24.58 12.39 15.55
C SER A 471 -23.46 11.42 15.25
N SER A 472 -23.18 11.18 13.98
CA SER A 472 -22.04 10.36 13.62
C SER A 472 -20.86 11.25 13.26
N ARG A 473 -19.70 11.00 13.88
CA ARG A 473 -18.47 11.74 13.61
C ARG A 473 -17.53 10.91 12.75
N SER A 474 -17.28 11.39 11.53
CA SER A 474 -16.27 10.85 10.63
C SER A 474 -14.98 11.64 10.77
N TYR A 475 -13.83 11.00 10.54
CA TYR A 475 -12.54 11.70 10.49
C TYR A 475 -11.87 11.44 9.16
N LEU A 476 -11.26 12.49 8.62
CA LEU A 476 -10.67 12.54 7.30
C LEU A 476 -9.19 12.87 7.39
N VAL A 477 -8.42 12.27 6.51
CA VAL A 477 -7.06 12.72 6.19
C VAL A 477 -7.18 13.68 5.01
N HIS A 478 -7.00 14.98 5.21
CA HIS A 478 -7.02 15.97 4.12
C HIS A 478 -5.64 16.26 3.55
N SER A 479 -4.57 15.91 4.28
CA SER A 479 -3.20 15.97 3.75
C SER A 479 -2.26 14.98 4.42
N ILE A 480 -1.23 14.55 3.69
CA ILE A 480 -0.03 13.90 4.21
C ILE A 480 1.17 14.72 3.74
N GLN A 481 2.01 15.15 4.67
CA GLN A 481 3.17 15.97 4.36
C GLN A 481 4.43 15.43 5.04
N GLU A 482 5.50 15.30 4.25
CA GLU A 482 6.82 14.95 4.77
C GLU A 482 7.62 16.22 5.10
N ILE A 483 8.24 16.20 6.27
CA ILE A 483 9.07 17.27 6.81
C ILE A 483 10.45 16.68 7.15
N GLY A 484 11.49 17.30 6.59
CA GLY A 484 12.89 16.91 6.77
C GLY A 484 13.45 17.27 8.16
N VAL A 485 14.73 16.93 8.34
CA VAL A 485 15.49 17.13 9.57
C VAL A 485 15.33 18.58 10.07
N ASN A 486 15.06 18.76 11.36
CA ASN A 486 14.87 20.05 12.05
C ASN A 486 13.63 20.88 11.65
N GLY A 487 12.71 20.34 10.85
CA GLY A 487 11.50 21.08 10.45
C GLY A 487 11.74 22.21 9.43
N GLN A 488 12.95 22.30 8.85
CA GLN A 488 13.37 23.42 8.00
C GLN A 488 13.07 23.21 6.51
N GLY A 489 12.76 21.99 6.09
CA GLY A 489 12.33 21.68 4.72
C GLY A 489 11.10 20.79 4.75
N ALA A 490 10.09 21.12 3.94
CA ALA A 490 8.90 20.30 3.77
C ALA A 490 8.66 20.06 2.29
N LEU A 491 8.24 18.85 1.97
CA LEU A 491 7.82 18.52 0.62
C LEU A 491 6.38 19.00 0.41
N PRO A 492 5.96 19.23 -0.85
CA PRO A 492 4.56 19.52 -1.13
C PRO A 492 3.67 18.44 -0.52
N ALA A 493 2.60 18.86 0.16
CA ALA A 493 1.67 17.94 0.78
C ALA A 493 0.87 17.20 -0.31
N THR A 494 0.72 15.89 -0.16
CA THR A 494 -0.35 15.16 -0.87
C THR A 494 -1.66 15.52 -0.19
N THR A 495 -2.66 15.97 -0.94
CA THR A 495 -3.96 16.40 -0.40
C THR A 495 -5.11 15.54 -0.92
N PHE A 496 -6.19 15.51 -0.13
CA PHE A 496 -7.29 14.57 -0.31
C PHE A 496 -8.63 15.32 -0.25
N THR A 497 -9.50 15.06 -1.21
CA THR A 497 -10.85 15.61 -1.28
C THR A 497 -11.89 14.50 -1.15
N TYR A 498 -12.95 14.75 -0.39
CA TYR A 498 -13.99 13.77 -0.09
C TYR A 498 -15.37 14.25 -0.53
N ASN A 499 -16.25 13.30 -0.85
CA ASN A 499 -17.69 13.53 -0.97
C ASN A 499 -18.45 12.70 0.06
N SER A 500 -19.45 13.35 0.66
CA SER A 500 -20.33 12.76 1.65
C SER A 500 -21.46 11.99 0.98
N LEU A 501 -21.36 10.65 0.95
CA LEU A 501 -22.33 9.75 0.32
C LEU A 501 -23.26 9.12 1.36
N ALA A 502 -24.57 9.11 1.09
CA ALA A 502 -25.58 8.55 1.99
C ALA A 502 -25.75 7.04 1.75
N HIS A 503 -25.65 6.24 2.81
CA HIS A 503 -25.79 4.78 2.72
C HIS A 503 -27.24 4.31 2.81
N THR A 504 -28.19 5.24 2.74
CA THR A 504 -29.62 4.98 2.75
C THR A 504 -30.35 5.93 1.79
N ASN A 505 -31.62 5.64 1.49
CA ASN A 505 -32.49 6.52 0.70
C ASN A 505 -32.71 7.91 1.34
N GLN A 506 -32.49 8.04 2.66
CA GLN A 506 -32.54 9.34 3.30
C GLN A 506 -31.18 10.02 3.13
N THR A 507 -31.10 10.96 2.20
CA THR A 507 -29.85 11.64 1.80
C THR A 507 -29.16 12.40 2.94
N SER A 508 -29.87 12.70 4.03
CA SER A 508 -29.33 13.32 5.24
C SER A 508 -28.75 12.32 6.24
N CYS A 509 -29.00 11.02 6.07
CA CYS A 509 -28.75 9.98 7.07
C CYS A 509 -27.62 9.04 6.69
N TYR A 510 -26.85 8.61 7.69
CA TYR A 510 -25.78 7.60 7.54
C TYR A 510 -24.85 7.96 6.39
N ARG A 511 -24.30 9.17 6.47
CA ARG A 511 -23.40 9.72 5.47
C ARG A 511 -21.97 9.41 5.85
N PHE A 512 -21.19 9.05 4.84
CA PHE A 512 -19.78 8.74 4.98
C PHE A 512 -19.00 9.42 3.89
N GLU A 513 -17.80 9.86 4.26
CA GLU A 513 -16.91 10.58 3.37
C GLU A 513 -16.10 9.58 2.54
N HIS A 514 -16.35 9.56 1.24
CA HIS A 514 -15.62 8.77 0.25
C HIS A 514 -14.58 9.65 -0.43
N LEU A 515 -13.36 9.13 -0.60
CA LEU A 515 -12.28 9.86 -1.25
C LEU A 515 -12.57 9.99 -2.75
N VAL A 516 -12.65 11.23 -3.24
CA VAL A 516 -12.99 11.54 -4.64
C VAL A 516 -11.88 12.25 -5.39
N ALA A 517 -10.88 12.81 -4.71
CA ALA A 517 -9.68 13.28 -5.38
C ALA A 517 -8.44 13.19 -4.51
N ILE A 518 -7.30 12.96 -5.15
CA ILE A 518 -5.97 12.94 -4.55
C ILE A 518 -5.08 13.83 -5.42
N ASP A 519 -4.41 14.81 -4.81
CA ASP A 519 -3.48 15.71 -5.47
C ASP A 519 -2.09 15.53 -4.84
N ASN A 520 -1.07 15.29 -5.65
CA ASN A 520 0.29 15.03 -5.16
C ASN A 520 1.08 16.29 -4.77
N GLY A 521 0.48 17.48 -4.89
CA GLY A 521 1.09 18.75 -4.54
C GLY A 521 2.09 19.30 -5.58
N VAL A 522 2.35 18.55 -6.65
CA VAL A 522 3.26 18.93 -7.76
C VAL A 522 2.58 18.92 -9.12
N GLY A 523 1.24 18.93 -9.16
CA GLY A 523 0.42 19.06 -10.36
C GLY A 523 -0.25 17.77 -10.85
N GLY A 524 0.14 16.62 -10.31
CA GLY A 524 -0.53 15.35 -10.58
C GLY A 524 -1.77 15.18 -9.70
N ARG A 525 -2.89 14.81 -10.30
CA ARG A 525 -4.17 14.62 -9.59
C ARG A 525 -4.90 13.39 -10.11
N THR A 526 -5.59 12.69 -9.23
CA THR A 526 -6.51 11.61 -9.60
C THR A 526 -7.87 11.86 -8.98
N GLU A 527 -8.95 11.59 -9.71
CA GLU A 527 -10.32 11.71 -9.24
C GLU A 527 -11.09 10.41 -9.40
N PHE A 528 -12.10 10.21 -8.55
CA PHE A 528 -13.01 9.05 -8.57
C PHE A 528 -14.46 9.49 -8.63
N SER A 529 -15.24 8.83 -9.49
CA SER A 529 -16.70 8.88 -9.47
C SER A 529 -17.26 7.55 -8.96
N TYR A 530 -18.26 7.60 -8.08
CA TYR A 530 -18.87 6.43 -7.47
C TYR A 530 -20.31 6.24 -7.93
N ALA A 531 -20.73 4.98 -7.98
CA ALA A 531 -22.13 4.57 -7.99
C ALA A 531 -22.45 3.76 -6.72
N ASP A 532 -23.73 3.72 -6.36
CA ASP A 532 -24.23 2.84 -5.31
C ASP A 532 -24.86 1.57 -5.88
N ASP A 533 -24.84 0.50 -5.08
CA ASP A 533 -25.40 -0.79 -5.46
C ASP A 533 -26.94 -0.90 -5.31
N GLY A 534 -27.59 0.18 -4.88
CA GLY A 534 -29.02 0.27 -4.61
C GLY A 534 -29.50 -0.58 -3.43
N ARG A 535 -28.61 -1.28 -2.73
CA ARG A 535 -28.96 -2.20 -1.65
C ARG A 535 -29.15 -1.42 -0.35
N GLN A 536 -30.25 -1.66 0.34
CA GLN A 536 -30.46 -1.17 1.70
C GLN A 536 -31.57 -1.97 2.40
N SER A 537 -31.63 -1.86 3.72
CA SER A 537 -32.69 -2.47 4.51
C SER A 537 -34.09 -1.94 4.11
N PRO A 538 -35.06 -2.80 3.75
CA PRO A 538 -36.40 -2.37 3.39
C PRO A 538 -37.20 -1.91 4.63
N GLY A 539 -37.32 -0.60 4.82
CA GLY A 539 -38.30 0.00 5.74
C GLY A 539 -37.86 0.18 7.21
N TRP A 540 -38.61 1.04 7.90
CA TRP A 540 -38.31 1.65 9.21
C TRP A 540 -39.03 0.99 10.39
N SER A 541 -39.15 -0.33 10.44
CA SER A 541 -39.62 -0.97 11.70
C SER A 541 -38.57 -0.88 12.81
N SER A 542 -37.30 -0.61 12.46
CA SER A 542 -36.18 -0.36 13.37
C SER A 542 -35.62 1.05 13.16
N PRO A 543 -35.20 1.77 14.22
CA PRO A 543 -34.55 3.09 14.10
C PRO A 543 -33.16 3.03 13.44
N ILE A 544 -32.58 1.84 13.29
CA ILE A 544 -31.28 1.62 12.63
C ILE A 544 -31.49 0.63 11.48
N PRO A 545 -31.15 0.97 10.22
CA PRO A 545 -31.17 0.01 9.13
C PRO A 545 -30.17 -1.11 9.42
N LEU A 546 -30.51 -2.35 9.07
CA LEU A 546 -29.63 -3.51 9.32
C LEU A 546 -28.36 -3.49 8.46
N TYR A 547 -28.43 -2.84 7.30
CA TYR A 547 -27.34 -2.72 6.34
C TYR A 547 -27.57 -1.51 5.42
N GLY A 548 -26.47 -0.93 4.97
CA GLY A 548 -26.44 0.23 4.08
C GLY A 548 -26.09 -0.14 2.65
N ARG A 549 -26.04 0.89 1.80
CA ARG A 549 -25.53 0.79 0.43
C ARG A 549 -24.04 0.49 0.43
N SER A 550 -23.58 -0.17 -0.63
CA SER A 550 -22.16 -0.26 -0.96
C SER A 550 -21.85 0.68 -2.12
N PHE A 551 -20.66 1.28 -2.13
CA PHE A 551 -20.23 2.20 -3.18
C PHE A 551 -19.03 1.61 -3.92
N PHE A 552 -19.03 1.79 -5.23
CA PHE A 552 -17.95 1.34 -6.11
C PHE A 552 -17.66 2.42 -7.14
N VAL A 553 -16.41 2.49 -7.56
CA VAL A 553 -15.91 3.43 -8.55
C VAL A 553 -16.43 3.02 -9.93
N THR A 554 -17.00 3.96 -10.66
CA THR A 554 -17.41 3.81 -12.07
C THR A 554 -16.46 4.52 -13.02
N GLU A 555 -15.70 5.51 -12.53
CA GLU A 555 -14.76 6.26 -13.34
C GLU A 555 -13.59 6.76 -12.48
N GLN A 556 -12.37 6.62 -13.00
CA GLN A 556 -11.15 7.22 -12.49
C GLN A 556 -10.61 8.20 -13.54
N ARG A 557 -10.24 9.41 -13.13
CA ARG A 557 -9.63 10.43 -14.00
C ARG A 557 -8.22 10.74 -13.51
N VAL A 558 -7.23 10.72 -14.38
CA VAL A 558 -5.83 11.01 -14.03
C VAL A 558 -5.35 12.23 -14.81
N PHE A 559 -4.96 13.26 -14.07
CA PHE A 559 -4.33 14.48 -14.57
C PHE A 559 -2.82 14.39 -14.31
N ASP A 560 -2.03 14.57 -15.35
CA ASP A 560 -0.56 14.52 -15.29
C ASP A 560 0.09 15.88 -15.01
N GLY A 561 -0.72 16.95 -14.90
CA GLY A 561 -0.26 18.32 -14.73
C GLY A 561 0.25 18.97 -16.03
N VAL A 562 0.20 18.27 -17.16
CA VAL A 562 0.63 18.76 -18.47
C VAL A 562 -0.57 18.96 -19.40
N HIS A 563 -1.48 17.99 -19.45
CA HIS A 563 -2.69 18.04 -20.26
C HIS A 563 -3.86 18.68 -19.48
N ASN A 564 -4.67 19.49 -20.18
CA ASN A 564 -5.85 20.14 -19.58
C ASN A 564 -7.05 19.19 -19.39
N THR A 565 -7.05 18.08 -20.13
CA THR A 565 -8.01 16.98 -20.01
C THR A 565 -7.33 15.82 -19.28
N PRO A 566 -8.08 14.96 -18.56
CA PRO A 566 -7.52 13.78 -17.93
C PRO A 566 -7.51 12.57 -18.86
N ALA A 567 -6.61 11.62 -18.61
CA ALA A 567 -6.81 10.24 -19.04
C ALA A 567 -7.93 9.62 -18.18
N ILE A 568 -8.78 8.80 -18.78
CA ILE A 568 -9.98 8.27 -18.11
C ILE A 568 -9.94 6.76 -18.10
N GLN A 569 -10.25 6.16 -16.96
CA GLN A 569 -10.52 4.74 -16.84
C GLN A 569 -11.96 4.54 -16.37
N GLN A 570 -12.76 3.84 -17.16
CA GLN A 570 -14.16 3.54 -16.85
C GLN A 570 -14.31 2.10 -16.36
N PHE A 571 -15.23 1.88 -15.42
CA PHE A 571 -15.45 0.60 -14.76
C PHE A 571 -16.91 0.19 -14.87
N THR A 572 -17.16 -0.99 -15.45
CA THR A 572 -18.50 -1.57 -15.58
C THR A 572 -18.53 -2.93 -14.87
N PRO A 573 -18.93 -2.96 -13.59
CA PRO A 573 -19.05 -4.21 -12.85
C PRO A 573 -20.32 -4.97 -13.21
N THR A 574 -20.32 -6.30 -13.02
CA THR A 574 -21.51 -7.14 -13.20
C THR A 574 -21.71 -8.12 -12.05
N THR A 575 -22.98 -8.48 -11.78
CA THR A 575 -23.37 -9.55 -10.86
C THR A 575 -22.68 -9.42 -9.48
N PRO A 576 -23.09 -8.44 -8.66
CA PRO A 576 -22.54 -8.31 -7.32
C PRO A 576 -22.93 -9.49 -6.46
N CYS A 577 -22.07 -9.80 -5.51
CA CYS A 577 -22.34 -10.79 -4.50
C CYS A 577 -22.22 -10.22 -3.08
N TYR A 578 -23.13 -10.65 -2.21
CA TYR A 578 -23.25 -10.14 -0.84
C TYR A 578 -23.01 -11.23 0.18
N ASP A 579 -22.24 -10.93 1.23
CA ASP A 579 -21.93 -11.87 2.30
C ASP A 579 -23.11 -11.95 3.26
N GLN A 580 -24.15 -12.66 2.84
CA GLN A 580 -25.36 -12.91 3.62
C GLN A 580 -26.00 -14.22 3.17
N TYR A 581 -26.84 -14.80 4.02
CA TYR A 581 -27.61 -16.01 3.68
C TYR A 581 -28.97 -15.65 3.08
N ASP A 582 -29.65 -14.70 3.72
CA ASP A 582 -30.95 -14.17 3.33
C ASP A 582 -30.89 -12.63 3.31
N GLY A 583 -31.93 -12.01 2.73
CA GLY A 583 -32.04 -10.56 2.64
C GLY A 583 -32.19 -10.03 1.22
N ALA A 584 -32.52 -8.74 1.11
CA ALA A 584 -32.61 -8.10 -0.18
C ALA A 584 -31.21 -7.99 -0.79
N VAL A 585 -31.07 -8.53 -1.99
CA VAL A 585 -29.95 -8.26 -2.88
C VAL A 585 -30.24 -6.93 -3.58
N GLY A 586 -29.21 -6.12 -3.86
CA GLY A 586 -29.37 -4.82 -4.50
C GLY A 586 -30.07 -4.88 -5.86
N ASN A 587 -30.34 -3.72 -6.46
CA ASN A 587 -31.06 -3.65 -7.75
C ASN A 587 -30.15 -3.94 -8.97
N LEU A 588 -28.87 -4.18 -8.74
CA LEU A 588 -27.93 -4.48 -9.82
C LEU A 588 -28.25 -5.83 -10.47
N PRO A 589 -28.17 -5.94 -11.82
CA PRO A 589 -28.48 -7.18 -12.53
C PRO A 589 -27.65 -8.36 -12.04
N GLY A 590 -28.32 -9.48 -11.76
CA GLY A 590 -27.68 -10.72 -11.33
C GLY A 590 -27.20 -10.74 -9.88
N ALA A 591 -27.55 -9.74 -9.06
CA ALA A 591 -27.19 -9.71 -7.65
C ALA A 591 -27.64 -10.97 -6.89
N PHE A 592 -26.77 -11.55 -6.07
CA PHE A 592 -27.08 -12.75 -5.27
C PHE A 592 -26.32 -12.78 -3.93
N ASN A 593 -26.62 -13.81 -3.13
CA ASN A 593 -26.04 -14.05 -1.81
C ASN A 593 -24.88 -15.07 -1.91
N CYS A 594 -23.68 -14.72 -1.45
CA CYS A 594 -22.53 -15.62 -1.27
C CYS A 594 -22.04 -15.52 0.18
N PRO A 595 -22.66 -16.26 1.10
CA PRO A 595 -22.22 -16.26 2.48
C PRO A 595 -20.79 -16.81 2.58
N ARG A 596 -19.91 -16.07 3.26
CA ARG A 596 -18.52 -16.44 3.49
C ARG A 596 -18.25 -17.03 4.87
N ALA A 597 -19.08 -16.69 5.85
CA ALA A 597 -19.04 -17.31 7.17
C ALA A 597 -20.03 -18.46 7.24
N ASP A 598 -19.67 -19.57 7.90
CA ASP A 598 -20.55 -20.73 8.09
C ASP A 598 -21.72 -20.40 9.01
N GLN A 599 -22.91 -20.98 8.79
CA GLN A 599 -24.02 -20.88 9.74
C GLN A 599 -23.69 -21.61 11.05
N VAL A 600 -23.29 -20.91 12.10
CA VAL A 600 -23.17 -21.51 13.43
C VAL A 600 -24.56 -21.57 14.08
N ASN A 601 -25.01 -22.79 14.38
CA ASN A 601 -26.22 -23.08 15.16
C ASN A 601 -27.55 -22.57 14.57
N GLY A 602 -27.69 -22.52 13.24
CA GLY A 602 -28.96 -22.17 12.57
C GLY A 602 -29.35 -20.69 12.68
N TYR A 603 -28.42 -19.83 13.09
CA TYR A 603 -28.61 -18.38 13.06
C TYR A 603 -28.10 -17.83 11.72
N SER A 604 -28.97 -17.14 10.98
CA SER A 604 -28.55 -16.38 9.80
C SER A 604 -27.73 -15.19 10.28
N TYR A 605 -26.46 -15.15 9.91
CA TYR A 605 -25.60 -13.99 10.17
C TYR A 605 -26.18 -12.77 9.45
N GLY A 606 -26.19 -11.64 10.15
CA GLY A 606 -26.74 -10.39 9.65
C GLY A 606 -26.23 -10.01 8.27
N HIS A 607 -27.01 -9.20 7.57
CA HIS A 607 -26.73 -8.71 6.22
C HIS A 607 -25.37 -7.97 6.15
N ARG A 608 -24.33 -8.58 5.56
CA ARG A 608 -23.00 -7.95 5.44
C ARG A 608 -22.79 -7.30 4.07
N PRO A 609 -21.71 -6.53 3.83
CA PRO A 609 -21.61 -5.68 2.65
C PRO A 609 -21.30 -6.46 1.37
N LEU A 610 -21.15 -5.71 0.27
CA LEU A 610 -20.65 -6.22 -1.00
C LEU A 610 -19.33 -6.97 -0.83
N VAL A 611 -19.31 -8.22 -1.29
CA VAL A 611 -18.11 -9.06 -1.38
C VAL A 611 -17.26 -8.63 -2.57
N GLY A 612 -17.91 -8.50 -3.73
CA GLY A 612 -17.30 -8.12 -5.01
C GLY A 612 -18.19 -8.53 -6.18
N PHE A 613 -17.67 -8.38 -7.39
CA PHE A 613 -18.39 -8.58 -8.65
C PHE A 613 -17.90 -9.82 -9.40
N ALA A 614 -18.79 -10.45 -10.18
CA ALA A 614 -18.43 -11.64 -10.97
C ALA A 614 -17.51 -11.28 -12.13
N SER A 615 -17.65 -10.07 -12.65
CA SER A 615 -16.70 -9.51 -13.59
C SER A 615 -16.63 -7.99 -13.53
N MET A 616 -15.52 -7.46 -14.04
CA MET A 616 -15.27 -6.04 -14.19
C MET A 616 -14.73 -5.78 -15.59
N GLU A 617 -15.43 -4.96 -16.36
CA GLU A 617 -14.92 -4.38 -17.59
C GLU A 617 -14.27 -3.03 -17.29
N GLN A 618 -13.04 -2.84 -17.78
CA GLN A 618 -12.25 -1.63 -17.65
C GLN A 618 -11.96 -1.08 -19.04
N THR A 619 -12.22 0.20 -19.27
CA THR A 619 -11.91 0.88 -20.54
C THR A 619 -11.02 2.08 -20.28
N TRP A 620 -9.86 2.14 -20.96
CA TRP A 620 -8.92 3.24 -20.85
C TRP A 620 -9.07 4.17 -22.05
N LEU A 621 -9.25 5.46 -21.76
CA LEU A 621 -9.30 6.54 -22.72
C LEU A 621 -8.08 7.45 -22.49
N ASP A 622 -7.46 7.87 -23.58
CA ASP A 622 -6.35 8.83 -23.57
C ASP A 622 -6.85 10.25 -23.22
N TYR A 623 -5.92 11.18 -23.08
CA TYR A 623 -6.18 12.59 -22.81
C TYR A 623 -7.06 13.27 -23.89
N ASP A 624 -7.08 12.76 -25.11
CA ASP A 624 -7.96 13.24 -26.19
C ASP A 624 -9.34 12.54 -26.25
N GLY A 625 -9.59 11.61 -25.32
CA GLY A 625 -10.81 10.82 -25.22
C GLY A 625 -10.86 9.59 -26.14
N SER A 626 -9.82 9.33 -26.92
CA SER A 626 -9.73 8.11 -27.74
C SER A 626 -9.53 6.87 -26.86
N GLN A 627 -10.17 5.76 -27.22
CA GLN A 627 -10.01 4.51 -26.49
C GLN A 627 -8.63 3.89 -26.80
N LEU A 628 -7.87 3.56 -25.76
CA LEU A 628 -6.56 2.90 -25.88
C LEU A 628 -6.69 1.38 -25.76
N GLN A 629 -7.42 0.94 -24.73
CA GLN A 629 -7.55 -0.46 -24.35
C GLN A 629 -8.90 -0.72 -23.68
N ARG A 630 -9.35 -1.97 -23.74
CA ARG A 630 -10.43 -2.50 -22.90
C ARG A 630 -9.97 -3.80 -22.26
N GLN A 631 -10.35 -4.08 -21.03
CA GLN A 631 -10.04 -5.33 -20.33
C GLN A 631 -11.28 -5.85 -19.63
N ILE A 632 -11.51 -7.16 -19.67
CA ILE A 632 -12.60 -7.82 -18.95
C ILE A 632 -11.98 -8.86 -18.02
N THR A 633 -12.18 -8.71 -16.72
CA THR A 633 -11.72 -9.68 -15.73
C THR A 633 -12.91 -10.34 -15.06
N ARG A 634 -12.94 -11.66 -15.07
CA ARG A 634 -13.95 -12.51 -14.42
C ARG A 634 -13.36 -13.13 -13.17
N PHE A 635 -14.15 -13.17 -12.11
CA PHE A 635 -13.76 -13.64 -10.79
C PHE A 635 -14.63 -14.80 -10.35
N LEU A 636 -14.06 -15.70 -9.56
CA LEU A 636 -14.83 -16.65 -8.78
C LEU A 636 -15.51 -15.90 -7.62
N GLN A 637 -16.72 -16.34 -7.25
CA GLN A 637 -17.54 -15.76 -6.17
C GLN A 637 -18.07 -16.81 -5.20
N ASP A 638 -17.66 -18.07 -5.34
CA ASP A 638 -17.94 -19.08 -4.32
C ASP A 638 -17.10 -18.81 -3.06
N ARG A 639 -17.52 -19.40 -1.95
CA ARG A 639 -16.96 -19.14 -0.61
C ARG A 639 -15.44 -19.28 -0.57
N ASP A 640 -14.90 -20.31 -1.22
CA ASP A 640 -13.50 -20.71 -1.05
C ASP A 640 -12.58 -20.02 -2.08
N HIS A 641 -13.14 -19.49 -3.17
CA HIS A 641 -12.39 -18.86 -4.25
C HIS A 641 -12.76 -17.39 -4.52
N SER A 642 -13.66 -16.79 -3.72
CA SER A 642 -14.15 -15.43 -3.95
C SER A 642 -13.02 -14.42 -4.19
N GLY A 643 -13.13 -13.67 -5.29
CA GLY A 643 -12.16 -12.62 -5.68
C GLY A 643 -10.96 -13.12 -6.45
N ARG A 644 -10.82 -14.43 -6.65
CA ARG A 644 -9.77 -15.00 -7.51
C ARG A 644 -10.12 -14.80 -8.98
N VAL A 645 -9.13 -14.38 -9.77
CA VAL A 645 -9.28 -14.21 -11.22
C VAL A 645 -9.47 -15.57 -11.87
N GLN A 646 -10.63 -15.81 -12.47
CA GLN A 646 -10.88 -16.98 -13.30
C GLN A 646 -10.38 -16.76 -14.72
N ARG A 647 -10.63 -15.58 -15.29
CA ARG A 647 -10.27 -15.23 -16.66
C ARG A 647 -10.06 -13.73 -16.81
N SER A 648 -9.04 -13.32 -17.54
CA SER A 648 -8.82 -11.92 -17.92
C SER A 648 -8.60 -11.82 -19.43
N GLU A 649 -9.20 -10.82 -20.07
CA GLU A 649 -9.15 -10.61 -21.51
C GLU A 649 -8.80 -9.15 -21.81
N SER A 650 -7.76 -8.90 -22.60
CA SER A 650 -7.37 -7.55 -23.02
C SER A 650 -7.66 -7.36 -24.50
N TYR A 651 -8.27 -6.22 -24.84
CA TYR A 651 -8.65 -5.82 -26.19
C TYR A 651 -7.98 -4.49 -26.55
N ALA A 652 -7.53 -4.37 -27.78
CA ALA A 652 -7.10 -3.10 -28.36
C ALA A 652 -8.29 -2.14 -28.57
N ALA A 653 -7.99 -0.88 -28.89
CA ALA A 653 -8.96 0.18 -29.20
C ALA A 653 -10.06 -0.23 -30.20
N ASP A 654 -9.73 -1.02 -31.22
CA ASP A 654 -10.64 -1.47 -32.26
C ASP A 654 -11.43 -2.75 -31.90
N GLY A 655 -11.32 -3.20 -30.65
CA GLY A 655 -11.99 -4.41 -30.15
C GLY A 655 -11.27 -5.72 -30.47
N PHE A 656 -10.07 -5.68 -31.07
CA PHE A 656 -9.26 -6.88 -31.28
C PHE A 656 -8.74 -7.43 -29.95
N LEU A 657 -9.05 -8.69 -29.61
CA LEU A 657 -8.50 -9.38 -28.44
C LEU A 657 -6.99 -9.55 -28.62
N THR A 658 -6.18 -8.94 -27.76
CA THR A 658 -4.70 -9.00 -27.81
C THR A 658 -4.14 -10.06 -26.88
N SER A 659 -4.77 -10.29 -25.73
CA SER A 659 -4.37 -11.33 -24.79
C SER A 659 -5.54 -11.88 -23.97
N GLN A 660 -5.40 -13.12 -23.53
CA GLN A 660 -6.32 -13.80 -22.62
C GLN A 660 -5.52 -14.60 -21.60
N GLN A 661 -5.91 -14.55 -20.34
CA GLN A 661 -5.42 -15.41 -19.27
C GLN A 661 -6.60 -16.18 -18.68
N GLU A 662 -6.45 -17.48 -18.43
CA GLU A 662 -7.45 -18.31 -17.76
C GLU A 662 -6.77 -19.12 -16.66
N ILE A 663 -7.38 -19.13 -15.46
CA ILE A 663 -6.84 -19.81 -14.29
C ILE A 663 -7.89 -20.80 -13.80
N LEU A 664 -7.51 -22.08 -13.81
CA LEU A 664 -8.26 -23.14 -13.18
C LEU A 664 -7.72 -23.33 -11.76
N TYR A 665 -8.62 -23.33 -10.79
CA TYR A 665 -8.28 -23.62 -9.40
C TYR A 665 -8.66 -25.06 -9.07
N ALA A 666 -7.80 -25.72 -8.29
CA ALA A 666 -8.09 -27.02 -7.71
C ALA A 666 -8.11 -26.91 -6.19
N THR A 667 -8.89 -27.80 -5.61
CA THR A 667 -8.91 -28.07 -4.18
C THR A 667 -8.24 -29.41 -3.96
N ASP A 668 -7.26 -29.47 -3.08
CA ASP A 668 -6.70 -30.74 -2.60
C ASP A 668 -7.12 -30.93 -1.15
N ALA A 669 -7.84 -32.03 -0.89
CA ALA A 669 -8.18 -32.47 0.44
C ALA A 669 -6.90 -33.04 1.05
N ALA A 670 -6.32 -32.28 1.98
CA ALA A 670 -5.17 -32.78 2.71
C ALA A 670 -5.66 -33.85 3.71
N ASP A 671 -5.67 -35.12 3.27
CA ASP A 671 -5.80 -36.27 4.15
C ASP A 671 -4.55 -36.31 5.05
N ILE A 672 -4.62 -35.61 6.18
CA ILE A 672 -3.61 -35.64 7.26
C ILE A 672 -4.14 -36.50 8.40
N THR A 673 -4.63 -37.69 8.06
CA THR A 673 -5.08 -38.70 9.02
C THR A 673 -4.00 -39.17 10.02
N GLY A 674 -2.75 -38.77 9.85
CA GLY A 674 -1.65 -39.09 10.78
C GLY A 674 -1.60 -38.26 12.07
N ASP A 675 -2.12 -37.02 12.08
CA ASP A 675 -1.94 -36.06 13.19
C ASP A 675 -3.25 -35.67 13.89
N GLY A 676 -4.38 -36.28 13.53
CA GLY A 676 -5.70 -35.92 14.08
C GLY A 676 -6.19 -34.54 13.65
N LEU A 677 -5.70 -34.04 12.52
CA LEU A 677 -6.17 -32.80 11.89
C LEU A 677 -7.51 -33.06 11.19
N GLU A 678 -8.45 -32.13 11.29
CA GLU A 678 -9.69 -32.19 10.50
C GLU A 678 -9.37 -32.06 9.01
N ASP A 679 -10.13 -32.76 8.15
CA ASP A 679 -10.02 -32.64 6.70
C ASP A 679 -10.10 -31.15 6.32
N PHE A 680 -9.03 -30.65 5.70
CA PHE A 680 -9.01 -29.32 5.15
C PHE A 680 -8.75 -29.35 3.66
N ASP A 681 -9.55 -28.55 2.99
CA ASP A 681 -9.46 -28.22 1.60
C ASP A 681 -8.62 -26.95 1.48
N PHE A 682 -7.54 -27.00 0.71
CA PHE A 682 -6.84 -25.79 0.30
C PHE A 682 -6.97 -25.59 -1.21
N THR A 683 -7.16 -24.34 -1.58
CA THR A 683 -7.30 -23.93 -2.97
C THR A 683 -5.99 -23.38 -3.51
N TYR A 684 -5.55 -23.89 -4.66
CA TYR A 684 -4.41 -23.35 -5.41
C TYR A 684 -4.74 -23.21 -6.89
N ALA A 685 -4.03 -22.32 -7.59
CA ALA A 685 -4.13 -22.25 -9.05
C ALA A 685 -3.52 -23.54 -9.60
N GLN A 686 -4.31 -24.42 -10.19
CA GLN A 686 -3.84 -25.69 -10.74
C GLN A 686 -3.16 -25.48 -12.09
N THR A 687 -3.84 -24.72 -12.95
CA THR A 687 -3.42 -24.47 -14.32
C THR A 687 -3.68 -23.02 -14.67
N GLU A 688 -2.68 -22.35 -15.23
CA GLU A 688 -2.79 -21.00 -15.79
C GLU A 688 -2.47 -21.07 -17.28
N THR A 689 -3.40 -20.62 -18.13
CA THR A 689 -3.21 -20.55 -19.58
C THR A 689 -3.20 -19.08 -20.01
N ALA A 690 -2.04 -18.60 -20.48
CA ALA A 690 -1.89 -17.26 -21.03
C ALA A 690 -1.75 -17.33 -22.57
N THR A 691 -2.66 -16.70 -23.30
CA THR A 691 -2.69 -16.67 -24.77
C THR A 691 -2.52 -15.25 -25.28
N SER A 692 -1.58 -15.02 -26.19
CA SER A 692 -1.45 -13.78 -26.95
C SER A 692 -1.93 -13.97 -28.38
N PHE A 693 -2.64 -12.97 -28.92
CA PHE A 693 -3.22 -13.01 -30.25
C PHE A 693 -2.58 -11.95 -31.14
N GLN A 694 -2.28 -12.32 -32.38
CA GLN A 694 -1.74 -11.43 -33.40
C GLN A 694 -2.77 -11.18 -34.50
N ARG A 695 -2.71 -9.98 -35.10
CA ARG A 695 -3.52 -9.65 -36.27
C ARG A 695 -3.15 -10.60 -37.42
N GLY A 696 -4.13 -11.35 -37.93
CA GLY A 696 -3.90 -12.45 -38.88
C GLY A 696 -4.26 -13.84 -38.35
N GLY A 697 -4.84 -13.93 -37.14
CA GLY A 697 -5.41 -15.17 -36.60
C GLY A 697 -4.41 -16.08 -35.87
N GLN A 698 -3.13 -15.70 -35.80
CA GLN A 698 -2.14 -16.45 -35.04
C GLN A 698 -2.32 -16.20 -33.54
N ALA A 699 -2.22 -17.27 -32.75
CA ALA A 699 -2.24 -17.21 -31.29
C ALA A 699 -1.08 -18.02 -30.70
N THR A 700 -0.47 -17.51 -29.64
CA THR A 700 0.56 -18.22 -28.87
C THR A 700 0.08 -18.40 -27.44
N SER A 701 -0.05 -19.65 -26.99
CA SER A 701 -0.44 -19.98 -25.61
C SER A 701 0.75 -20.48 -24.81
N THR A 702 0.79 -20.15 -23.53
CA THR A 702 1.68 -20.74 -22.52
C THR A 702 0.81 -21.31 -21.41
N VAL A 703 1.06 -22.56 -21.03
CA VAL A 703 0.35 -23.23 -19.94
C VAL A 703 1.31 -23.44 -18.79
N THR A 704 0.98 -22.91 -17.63
CA THR A 704 1.72 -23.14 -16.38
C THR A 704 0.91 -24.10 -15.53
N ILE A 705 1.50 -25.23 -15.17
CA ILE A 705 0.85 -26.20 -14.27
C ILE A 705 1.53 -26.07 -12.92
N HIS A 706 0.76 -25.68 -11.91
CA HIS A 706 1.28 -25.65 -10.55
C HIS A 706 1.00 -27.01 -9.92
N THR A 707 2.06 -27.65 -9.45
CA THR A 707 1.98 -28.89 -8.70
C THR A 707 2.23 -28.57 -7.24
N TYR A 708 1.43 -29.12 -6.35
CA TYR A 708 1.62 -28.93 -4.93
C TYR A 708 2.49 -30.05 -4.36
N GLY A 709 3.73 -29.73 -4.00
CA GLY A 709 4.70 -30.68 -3.45
C GLY A 709 4.47 -30.93 -1.96
N ARG A 710 4.29 -32.19 -1.55
CA ARG A 710 4.35 -32.60 -0.14
C ARG A 710 5.75 -33.13 0.17
N GLN A 711 6.49 -32.53 1.10
CA GLN A 711 7.73 -33.13 1.63
C GLN A 711 7.54 -33.54 3.09
N ASN A 712 7.69 -34.83 3.39
CA ASN A 712 7.68 -35.39 4.76
C ASN A 712 6.43 -35.04 5.59
N ASN A 713 5.23 -35.07 4.98
CA ASN A 713 3.97 -34.62 5.62
C ASN A 713 4.02 -33.17 6.15
N ARG A 714 5.00 -32.37 5.71
CA ARG A 714 5.11 -30.96 6.03
C ARG A 714 4.85 -30.13 4.78
N GLN A 715 4.11 -29.06 5.02
CA GLN A 715 3.61 -28.14 4.02
C GLN A 715 4.76 -27.25 3.53
N PHE A 716 5.04 -27.28 2.23
CA PHE A 716 5.93 -26.33 1.56
C PHE A 716 5.17 -25.80 0.35
N GLY A 717 5.31 -24.52 0.03
CA GLY A 717 4.47 -23.81 -0.95
C GLY A 717 4.50 -24.39 -2.37
N ASN A 718 3.79 -23.72 -3.29
CA ASN A 718 3.59 -24.19 -4.66
C ASN A 718 4.92 -24.53 -5.37
N GLU A 719 5.07 -25.78 -5.83
CA GLU A 719 6.12 -26.13 -6.80
C GLU A 719 5.61 -25.83 -8.21
N THR A 720 6.17 -24.82 -8.86
CA THR A 720 5.73 -24.43 -10.21
C THR A 720 6.47 -25.25 -11.25
N ARG A 721 5.73 -26.01 -12.08
CA ARG A 721 6.27 -26.67 -13.28
C ARG A 721 5.77 -25.91 -14.52
N LEU A 722 6.69 -25.30 -15.24
CA LEU A 722 6.38 -24.63 -16.51
C LEU A 722 6.35 -25.66 -17.65
N GLU A 723 5.19 -25.80 -18.31
CA GLU A 723 5.04 -26.63 -19.51
C GLU A 723 4.68 -25.75 -20.71
N LYS A 724 5.67 -25.32 -21.48
CA LYS A 724 5.42 -24.52 -22.69
C LYS A 724 4.86 -25.40 -23.81
N ILE A 725 3.55 -25.31 -24.05
CA ILE A 725 2.91 -25.96 -25.20
C ILE A 725 2.97 -25.00 -26.40
N GLY A 726 3.64 -25.42 -27.48
CA GLY A 726 3.93 -24.58 -28.66
C GLY A 726 2.71 -24.23 -29.54
N MET A 727 2.92 -23.23 -30.41
CA MET A 727 1.97 -22.57 -31.32
C MET A 727 0.87 -23.48 -31.90
N LEU A 728 -0.39 -23.12 -31.67
CA LEU A 728 -1.53 -23.64 -32.44
C LEU A 728 -1.62 -22.82 -33.73
N GLY A 729 -1.08 -23.36 -34.83
CA GLY A 729 -1.27 -22.79 -36.15
C GLY A 729 -2.73 -22.94 -36.58
N GLY A 730 -3.53 -21.88 -36.43
CA GLY A 730 -4.87 -21.79 -37.02
C GLY A 730 -4.78 -21.49 -38.50
N SER A 731 -5.32 -22.37 -39.34
CA SER A 731 -5.66 -22.13 -40.75
C SER A 731 -7.01 -21.44 -40.87
#